data_AF-A0A0G4GDH5-F1
#
_entry.id   AF-A0A0G4GDH5-F1
#
_cell.length_a   1.000
_cell.length_b   1.000
_cell.length_c   1.000
_cell.angle_alpha   90.00
_cell.angle_beta   90.00
_cell.angle_gamma   90.00
#
_symmetry.space_group_name_H-M   'P 1'
#
loop_
_entity.id
_entity.type
_entity.pdbx_description
1 polymer ?
#
loop_
_entity_poly.entity_id
_entity_poly.type
_entity_poly.pdbx_seq_one_letter_code
_entity_poly.pdbx_strand_id
1 'polypeptide(L)'
;MLMQSSPAGERPLRNREASTECCRAPLLKVGPLQDGEGSPKQRWGRGVEKRGSRGVGAGEGTAPIQYYSFIFAAPPEAMGAQKVEKAEIIVLASPVMGIILAVLPGLLSVCAALPRLNIDRVLSCRGPLTDCPGAFEVPAETLSTATDCSVLDDPAECDQEQEPDDADADDKLLRGLGRRRPQDDHVPSAEKFQLKHSVHPVLSAPRVAVDYDGDGAEVVILDGDQSHSHETNADGALVISRWQWSVNNTTMSDGKREIHSASLPLGRHWVRLKVHDSSRPSKQEEVGTYVDVVRPDKVPGVQVWLYSPNVADNPSIEKMLHKSPEDLAKELTPSFVGKSFTSFSIPVDQKSGNLAGSGLSKNVMANVRAKIVLDESINPDGEVTVELPGVTKAAILINGLPVKSGEAISLPTNTTADFDVRFGLSDRATDVPSVEVNRKAVEAFAADDVVADGVRVFHDETAMKPHINAITPKHAPVGETKSVTITGAGFIMPQDSKALRVVIGGRNESLIPTQVSPTRIKVDMPATHAEHTYGVSVASSRGNSNWAEFKVSAASSSMPEIKFHPPTAIRTKARPTAGAWGVDNRFYMGSMEGLIEVYDFDMDYNVKKKQTLKVIDEKYPGDTILGIRADPYSDPEKQHLYVAHSNLGAAGGNDCEVTKKHGMVFPGRISRITGPDYTRIEKVVTNLPAANKGGLGPNGIDFSLDGDLFWAQASVGNGGPPVCFLGGLQDSPLTASVNRAQFRRPDYTPDIDYVWKNTTGMIAKGLANKRAPNDQREASSYSIAPWVKGIEWYAAGFHNPFSIVWTTDGELWTTTNGLTGGNAWDTTQIPEYIKRMQEGSCAWPECQPPAKFRKSVDRVTGPLNYKDYGGYPNPARALEGDERQWYYFSAADPPNPMIYKQGFAVDSSVNGITEFRGNCFNGQLKGDLLAQQWDKKTYRLDRPKPGEKRQTTLSVLTGKLKGLTLNYGPQCAVISVDFTAFSIKVMRPDDEAAKKTDQPLVYDINRWRASPEYDQTLHIGGANFNKKGRKATKLTIGGRTCDIKTQSDGEIRCVLPSAAKGDFPRGFQAIDVSFSDGTKGHLDDAFIYLKPGMGLESNRDTKDG
;
A
#
# COMPACT_ATOMS: atom_id res chain seq x y z
N MET A 1 35.12 -38.73 -34.17
CA MET A 1 36.05 -39.36 -33.21
C MET A 1 35.24 -39.93 -32.04
N LEU A 2 35.86 -40.73 -31.16
CA LEU A 2 35.17 -41.78 -30.39
C LEU A 2 35.54 -41.77 -28.89
N MET A 3 34.83 -42.59 -28.11
CA MET A 3 34.95 -42.86 -26.65
C MET A 3 34.42 -41.71 -25.76
N GLN A 4 33.53 -41.87 -24.76
CA GLN A 4 33.15 -42.97 -23.83
C GLN A 4 34.16 -43.34 -22.74
N SER A 5 33.81 -43.07 -21.47
CA SER A 5 33.80 -44.08 -20.39
C SER A 5 33.24 -43.54 -19.05
N SER A 6 32.14 -44.15 -18.59
CA SER A 6 31.87 -44.42 -17.15
C SER A 6 32.32 -45.89 -16.88
N PRO A 7 32.15 -46.57 -15.70
CA PRO A 7 31.33 -46.24 -14.51
C PRO A 7 31.93 -46.72 -13.15
N ALA A 8 31.05 -46.83 -12.12
CA ALA A 8 31.18 -47.63 -10.88
C ALA A 8 32.15 -47.12 -9.78
N GLY A 9 31.97 -47.47 -8.50
CA GLY A 9 30.80 -48.14 -7.88
C GLY A 9 30.99 -48.62 -6.42
N GLU A 10 29.86 -48.71 -5.71
CA GLU A 10 29.56 -49.55 -4.52
C GLU A 10 30.40 -49.50 -3.20
N ARG A 11 29.72 -48.95 -2.17
CA ARG A 11 29.44 -49.55 -0.84
C ARG A 11 30.52 -49.54 0.29
N PRO A 12 30.10 -49.75 1.57
CA PRO A 12 30.84 -49.27 2.75
C PRO A 12 31.29 -50.38 3.72
N LEU A 13 32.00 -50.00 4.80
CA LEU A 13 31.71 -50.51 6.16
C LEU A 13 32.28 -49.60 7.27
N ARG A 14 32.18 -50.04 8.54
CA ARG A 14 32.20 -49.22 9.77
C ARG A 14 33.50 -49.32 10.60
N ASN A 15 33.70 -48.26 11.40
CA ASN A 15 34.15 -48.26 12.82
C ASN A 15 35.64 -48.42 13.22
N ARG A 16 35.93 -47.76 14.36
CA ARG A 16 36.93 -48.07 15.41
C ARG A 16 38.42 -47.69 15.17
N GLU A 17 39.20 -47.26 16.18
CA GLU A 17 38.90 -46.74 17.55
C GLU A 17 40.14 -46.00 18.12
N ALA A 18 40.03 -45.42 19.33
CA ALA A 18 41.11 -45.06 20.28
C ALA A 18 42.07 -43.87 19.95
N SER A 19 42.71 -43.21 20.93
CA SER A 19 42.41 -42.94 22.36
C SER A 19 43.44 -41.96 22.98
N THR A 20 43.10 -41.27 24.10
CA THR A 20 43.97 -41.09 25.30
C THR A 20 43.23 -40.37 26.46
N GLU A 21 43.73 -40.52 27.69
CA GLU A 21 43.13 -40.06 28.98
C GLU A 21 44.01 -38.95 29.65
N CYS A 22 43.86 -38.41 30.88
CA CYS A 22 43.27 -38.79 32.18
C CYS A 22 43.02 -37.49 33.03
N CYS A 23 42.56 -37.46 34.30
CA CYS A 23 41.51 -38.13 35.10
C CYS A 23 41.59 -37.65 36.58
N ARG A 24 40.44 -37.50 37.29
CA ARG A 24 40.19 -37.59 38.78
C ARG A 24 39.17 -36.57 39.35
N ALA A 25 37.95 -37.05 39.65
CA ALA A 25 37.34 -37.25 41.01
C ALA A 25 37.43 -36.15 42.11
N PRO A 26 36.51 -36.07 43.12
CA PRO A 26 35.67 -37.18 43.65
C PRO A 26 34.20 -36.91 44.14
N LEU A 27 33.30 -37.90 43.89
CA LEU A 27 32.29 -38.51 44.82
C LEU A 27 31.13 -37.63 45.40
N LEU A 28 29.90 -38.08 45.77
CA LEU A 28 29.07 -39.34 45.76
C LEU A 28 27.58 -38.87 46.02
N LYS A 29 26.43 -39.59 46.06
CA LYS A 29 25.87 -40.98 46.03
C LYS A 29 24.37 -40.84 45.58
N VAL A 30 23.39 -41.77 45.46
CA VAL A 30 23.16 -43.21 45.77
C VAL A 30 22.37 -43.87 44.58
N GLY A 31 21.30 -44.66 44.83
CA GLY A 31 20.37 -45.36 43.91
C GLY A 31 19.56 -46.42 44.71
N PRO A 32 19.10 -47.56 44.14
CA PRO A 32 18.58 -47.82 42.78
C PRO A 32 17.44 -48.92 42.73
N LEU A 33 17.02 -49.35 41.51
CA LEU A 33 16.18 -50.55 41.19
C LEU A 33 14.68 -50.49 41.66
N GLN A 34 13.68 -51.30 41.26
CA GLN A 34 13.34 -52.24 40.14
C GLN A 34 11.77 -52.28 40.08
N ASP A 35 10.99 -52.88 39.17
CA ASP A 35 11.16 -53.81 38.01
C ASP A 35 10.10 -53.44 36.90
N GLY A 36 9.57 -54.22 35.93
CA GLY A 36 9.55 -55.67 35.60
C GLY A 36 8.77 -55.96 34.28
N GLU A 37 8.06 -57.10 34.14
CA GLU A 37 7.51 -57.64 32.86
C GLU A 37 5.98 -57.51 32.63
N GLY A 38 5.51 -57.62 31.37
CA GLY A 38 4.09 -57.92 31.06
C GLY A 38 3.60 -57.66 29.61
N SER A 39 3.26 -58.72 28.85
CA SER A 39 2.57 -58.66 27.54
C SER A 39 1.89 -60.02 27.24
N PRO A 40 1.11 -60.27 26.14
CA PRO A 40 0.63 -59.39 25.05
C PRO A 40 -0.84 -59.68 24.55
N LYS A 41 -1.20 -59.17 23.36
CA LYS A 41 -2.13 -59.74 22.32
C LYS A 41 -3.69 -59.62 22.40
N GLN A 42 -4.21 -58.97 21.33
CA GLN A 42 -5.23 -59.44 20.35
C GLN A 42 -6.77 -59.23 20.50
N ARG A 43 -7.30 -58.51 19.48
CA ARG A 43 -8.40 -58.85 18.53
C ARG A 43 -9.92 -58.74 18.88
N TRP A 44 -10.56 -57.82 18.13
CA TRP A 44 -11.78 -58.00 17.28
C TRP A 44 -13.20 -58.13 17.89
N GLY A 45 -14.19 -57.61 17.13
CA GLY A 45 -15.65 -57.62 17.40
C GLY A 45 -16.16 -56.19 17.64
N ARG A 46 -16.95 -55.49 16.80
CA ARG A 46 -18.19 -55.77 16.01
C ARG A 46 -19.45 -56.03 16.84
N GLY A 47 -20.49 -55.22 16.58
CA GLY A 47 -21.76 -55.12 17.32
C GLY A 47 -22.01 -53.64 17.68
N VAL A 48 -23.06 -52.90 17.28
CA VAL A 48 -24.44 -53.22 16.87
C VAL A 48 -25.23 -53.83 18.05
N GLU A 49 -26.37 -53.30 18.53
CA GLU A 49 -27.37 -52.44 17.87
C GLU A 49 -27.89 -51.22 18.68
N LYS A 50 -29.14 -50.79 18.42
CA LYS A 50 -29.77 -49.48 18.72
C LYS A 50 -30.79 -49.61 19.88
N ARG A 51 -31.31 -48.44 20.28
CA ARG A 51 -32.51 -48.19 21.13
C ARG A 51 -32.31 -48.46 22.64
N GLY A 52 -32.93 -47.69 23.54
CA GLY A 52 -33.60 -46.41 23.30
C GLY A 52 -34.56 -45.92 24.39
N SER A 53 -34.42 -44.64 24.76
CA SER A 53 -35.44 -43.70 25.28
C SER A 53 -36.19 -43.98 26.60
N ARG A 54 -36.24 -42.93 27.44
CA ARG A 54 -37.10 -42.70 28.64
C ARG A 54 -36.74 -43.52 29.90
N GLY A 55 -36.72 -42.95 31.11
CA GLY A 55 -36.76 -41.52 31.47
C GLY A 55 -37.23 -41.23 32.91
N VAL A 56 -37.01 -39.97 33.35
CA VAL A 56 -37.53 -39.32 34.59
C VAL A 56 -36.91 -39.73 35.93
N GLY A 57 -36.43 -38.74 36.69
CA GLY A 57 -35.94 -38.83 38.07
C GLY A 57 -35.11 -37.59 38.47
N ALA A 58 -35.54 -36.85 39.50
CA ALA A 58 -34.92 -35.59 39.96
C ALA A 58 -33.60 -35.81 40.73
N GLY A 59 -32.74 -34.81 41.00
CA GLY A 59 -32.80 -33.37 40.66
C GLY A 59 -31.60 -32.60 41.26
N GLU A 60 -31.63 -31.26 41.15
CA GLU A 60 -30.65 -30.28 41.69
C GLU A 60 -29.20 -30.35 41.12
N GLY A 61 -28.46 -29.24 40.94
CA GLY A 61 -28.88 -27.83 41.01
C GLY A 61 -27.71 -26.82 41.06
N THR A 62 -27.35 -26.18 39.94
CA THR A 62 -26.68 -24.84 39.83
C THR A 62 -26.50 -24.47 38.35
N ALA A 63 -26.41 -23.17 38.01
CA ALA A 63 -26.52 -22.69 36.62
C ALA A 63 -25.38 -21.72 36.20
N PRO A 64 -24.97 -21.73 34.91
CA PRO A 64 -24.05 -20.74 34.34
C PRO A 64 -24.78 -19.47 33.84
N ILE A 65 -24.03 -18.37 33.75
CA ILE A 65 -24.54 -17.02 33.42
C ILE A 65 -24.75 -16.85 31.90
N GLN A 66 -25.85 -16.19 31.51
CA GLN A 66 -26.14 -15.78 30.13
C GLN A 66 -25.70 -14.33 29.86
N TYR A 67 -25.24 -14.05 28.64
CA TYR A 67 -25.09 -12.69 28.12
C TYR A 67 -26.24 -12.35 27.16
N TYR A 68 -26.67 -11.09 27.16
CA TYR A 68 -27.91 -10.64 26.53
C TYR A 68 -27.85 -10.57 24.99
N SER A 69 -28.94 -11.02 24.36
CA SER A 69 -29.26 -10.75 22.95
C SER A 69 -30.17 -9.53 22.82
N PHE A 70 -29.95 -8.68 21.81
CA PHE A 70 -30.90 -7.64 21.44
C PHE A 70 -31.97 -8.19 20.49
N ILE A 71 -33.23 -7.82 20.74
CA ILE A 71 -34.42 -8.24 19.98
C ILE A 71 -35.16 -6.98 19.52
N PHE A 72 -35.66 -6.95 18.27
CA PHE A 72 -36.91 -6.25 17.97
C PHE A 72 -37.66 -6.83 16.75
N ALA A 73 -38.96 -7.04 16.95
CA ALA A 73 -40.09 -7.11 16.00
C ALA A 73 -39.94 -7.85 14.65
N ALA A 74 -40.78 -8.87 14.47
CA ALA A 74 -41.17 -9.41 13.16
C ALA A 74 -42.70 -9.24 12.94
N PRO A 75 -43.18 -8.94 11.71
CA PRO A 75 -44.57 -9.11 11.30
C PRO A 75 -44.86 -10.56 10.81
N PRO A 76 -46.13 -10.98 10.68
CA PRO A 76 -46.52 -12.40 10.76
C PRO A 76 -46.66 -13.16 9.43
N GLU A 77 -46.64 -14.49 9.53
CA GLU A 77 -47.12 -15.43 8.50
C GLU A 77 -48.65 -15.65 8.60
N ALA A 78 -49.33 -15.86 7.46
CA ALA A 78 -50.62 -16.56 7.40
C ALA A 78 -50.96 -17.11 5.99
N MET A 79 -50.82 -18.44 5.83
CA MET A 79 -51.62 -19.39 5.01
C MET A 79 -52.15 -19.01 3.59
N GLY A 80 -51.91 -19.86 2.55
CA GLY A 80 -52.32 -19.55 1.16
C GLY A 80 -52.47 -20.66 0.07
N ALA A 81 -52.65 -21.94 0.41
CA ALA A 81 -53.10 -23.03 -0.52
C ALA A 81 -52.21 -23.40 -1.76
N GLN A 82 -52.75 -24.20 -2.70
CA GLN A 82 -52.02 -25.02 -3.71
C GLN A 82 -52.53 -24.89 -5.17
N LYS A 83 -51.65 -25.18 -6.16
CA LYS A 83 -51.92 -25.49 -7.60
C LYS A 83 -52.53 -24.31 -8.42
N VAL A 84 -52.45 -24.19 -9.75
CA VAL A 84 -52.61 -25.14 -10.89
C VAL A 84 -51.58 -24.84 -12.03
N GLU A 85 -51.82 -25.31 -13.26
CA GLU A 85 -50.88 -25.69 -14.34
C GLU A 85 -50.56 -24.61 -15.42
N LYS A 86 -49.92 -25.08 -16.51
CA LYS A 86 -49.32 -24.37 -17.66
C LYS A 86 -50.30 -23.64 -18.60
N ALA A 87 -49.84 -22.53 -19.17
CA ALA A 87 -49.79 -22.18 -20.61
C ALA A 87 -48.82 -20.96 -20.74
N GLU A 88 -48.04 -20.69 -21.81
CA GLU A 88 -48.33 -20.60 -23.25
C GLU A 88 -49.41 -19.53 -23.57
N ILE A 89 -49.26 -18.60 -24.53
CA ILE A 89 -48.33 -18.49 -25.67
C ILE A 89 -48.30 -17.04 -26.25
N ILE A 90 -47.19 -16.62 -26.92
CA ILE A 90 -47.11 -15.55 -27.98
C ILE A 90 -47.47 -14.08 -27.61
N VAL A 91 -47.05 -13.01 -28.33
CA VAL A 91 -45.77 -12.59 -28.97
C VAL A 91 -45.91 -11.12 -29.45
N LEU A 92 -44.80 -10.37 -29.66
CA LEU A 92 -44.73 -9.05 -30.34
C LEU A 92 -45.49 -7.87 -29.64
N ALA A 93 -45.16 -6.58 -29.83
CA ALA A 93 -44.00 -5.92 -30.46
C ALA A 93 -43.70 -4.54 -29.81
N SER A 94 -42.53 -4.00 -30.17
CA SER A 94 -42.14 -2.57 -30.09
C SER A 94 -42.92 -1.72 -31.17
N PRO A 95 -42.74 -0.40 -31.39
CA PRO A 95 -41.66 0.50 -30.89
C PRO A 95 -41.99 2.01 -30.65
N VAL A 96 -40.94 2.77 -30.25
CA VAL A 96 -40.52 4.10 -30.78
C VAL A 96 -41.26 5.44 -30.45
N MET A 97 -40.43 6.44 -30.10
CA MET A 97 -40.60 7.93 -30.12
C MET A 97 -41.73 8.58 -29.27
N GLY A 98 -41.58 9.82 -28.80
CA GLY A 98 -40.37 10.66 -28.75
C GLY A 98 -40.62 12.18 -28.69
N ILE A 99 -39.77 12.89 -27.91
CA ILE A 99 -39.37 14.32 -28.00
C ILE A 99 -40.47 15.40 -28.09
N ILE A 100 -40.51 16.34 -27.11
CA ILE A 100 -40.53 17.82 -27.34
C ILE A 100 -40.32 18.60 -26.01
N LEU A 101 -40.01 19.90 -26.12
CA LEU A 101 -39.43 20.77 -25.09
C LEU A 101 -40.42 21.37 -24.07
N ALA A 102 -39.84 21.92 -23.00
CA ALA A 102 -40.47 22.66 -21.89
C ALA A 102 -41.00 24.07 -22.26
N VAL A 103 -41.78 24.68 -21.36
CA VAL A 103 -41.74 26.12 -20.99
C VAL A 103 -42.51 26.39 -19.66
N LEU A 104 -42.20 27.50 -18.98
CA LEU A 104 -42.67 28.02 -17.67
C LEU A 104 -43.62 29.24 -17.86
N PRO A 105 -44.11 30.01 -16.84
CA PRO A 105 -44.42 29.79 -15.40
C PRO A 105 -45.76 30.42 -14.88
N GLY A 106 -46.12 30.17 -13.60
CA GLY A 106 -46.89 31.10 -12.72
C GLY A 106 -48.44 31.04 -12.74
N LEU A 107 -49.20 31.73 -11.86
CA LEU A 107 -48.93 32.33 -10.53
C LEU A 107 -50.28 32.75 -9.86
N LEU A 108 -50.33 32.88 -8.51
CA LEU A 108 -51.46 33.36 -7.65
C LEU A 108 -52.72 32.45 -7.58
N SER A 109 -53.66 32.59 -6.62
CA SER A 109 -53.67 32.92 -5.15
C SER A 109 -55.14 32.95 -4.64
N VAL A 110 -55.35 32.83 -3.31
CA VAL A 110 -56.28 33.62 -2.42
C VAL A 110 -57.11 32.78 -1.40
N CYS A 111 -57.24 33.33 -0.16
CA CYS A 111 -58.16 32.99 0.97
C CYS A 111 -57.88 31.71 1.81
N ALA A 112 -58.09 31.69 3.16
CA ALA A 112 -58.42 32.76 4.13
C ALA A 112 -58.05 32.44 5.62
N ALA A 113 -57.85 33.51 6.42
CA ALA A 113 -57.94 33.71 7.89
C ALA A 113 -57.93 32.52 8.90
N LEU A 114 -57.03 32.43 9.91
CA LEU A 114 -56.99 33.12 11.25
C LEU A 114 -58.17 32.76 12.21
N PRO A 115 -57.99 32.72 13.57
CA PRO A 115 -57.09 33.58 14.38
C PRO A 115 -56.26 32.91 15.50
N ARG A 116 -55.60 33.75 16.32
CA ARG A 116 -54.71 33.45 17.47
C ARG A 116 -55.47 33.39 18.81
N LEU A 117 -54.83 32.88 19.87
CA LEU A 117 -54.92 33.42 21.24
C LEU A 117 -53.66 33.08 22.08
N ASN A 118 -53.53 33.66 23.28
CA ASN A 118 -52.33 33.73 24.13
C ASN A 118 -52.73 34.06 25.60
N ILE A 119 -51.81 34.05 26.59
CA ILE A 119 -51.98 34.45 28.03
C ILE A 119 -52.79 33.40 28.86
N ASP A 120 -52.58 33.04 30.14
CA ASP A 120 -51.61 33.29 31.27
C ASP A 120 -51.49 31.93 32.08
N ARG A 121 -50.45 31.52 32.85
CA ARG A 121 -49.80 31.99 34.12
C ARG A 121 -50.45 31.45 35.44
N VAL A 122 -49.62 31.27 36.51
CA VAL A 122 -49.95 31.13 37.98
C VAL A 122 -50.02 29.72 38.66
N LEU A 123 -48.88 29.34 39.30
CA LEU A 123 -48.63 28.82 40.69
C LEU A 123 -49.33 27.61 41.39
N SER A 124 -48.50 26.94 42.23
CA SER A 124 -48.78 26.18 43.49
C SER A 124 -49.22 24.69 43.39
N CYS A 125 -49.03 23.79 44.39
CA CYS A 125 -48.44 23.90 45.75
C CYS A 125 -47.79 22.60 46.32
N ARG A 126 -47.39 22.61 47.61
CA ARG A 126 -46.71 21.55 48.46
C ARG A 126 -47.68 20.42 48.88
N GLY A 127 -47.35 19.32 49.59
CA GLY A 127 -46.20 18.76 50.38
C GLY A 127 -46.64 17.37 50.94
N PRO A 128 -46.21 16.80 52.12
CA PRO A 128 -45.08 17.04 53.07
C PRO A 128 -44.08 15.81 53.13
N LEU A 129 -42.86 15.87 53.72
CA LEU A 129 -42.42 15.62 55.13
C LEU A 129 -43.10 14.45 55.87
N THR A 130 -42.42 13.69 56.75
CA THR A 130 -41.15 13.89 57.51
C THR A 130 -39.98 12.96 57.02
N ASP A 131 -38.95 12.43 57.73
CA ASP A 131 -38.52 12.41 59.16
C ASP A 131 -37.01 12.09 59.38
N CYS A 132 -36.59 11.94 60.66
CA CYS A 132 -35.22 11.68 61.21
C CYS A 132 -35.27 10.56 62.31
N PRO A 133 -34.18 10.08 63.01
CA PRO A 133 -32.90 10.75 63.36
C PRO A 133 -31.60 9.87 63.44
N GLY A 134 -30.49 10.46 63.94
CA GLY A 134 -29.23 9.80 64.36
C GLY A 134 -28.06 9.94 63.37
N ALA A 135 -26.93 10.65 63.57
CA ALA A 135 -26.26 11.35 64.70
C ALA A 135 -25.17 10.56 65.46
N PHE A 136 -23.94 11.13 65.49
CA PHE A 136 -22.70 10.70 66.19
C PHE A 136 -22.09 9.35 65.72
N GLU A 137 -20.79 9.04 65.87
CA GLU A 137 -19.65 9.77 66.47
C GLU A 137 -18.32 9.45 65.74
N VAL A 138 -17.23 10.14 66.10
CA VAL A 138 -15.84 9.78 65.77
C VAL A 138 -15.18 9.16 67.00
N PRO A 139 -14.29 8.16 66.84
CA PRO A 139 -13.10 8.16 67.68
C PRO A 139 -11.80 7.92 66.90
N ALA A 140 -10.75 8.61 67.34
CA ALA A 140 -9.35 8.24 67.13
C ALA A 140 -8.78 7.71 68.46
N GLU A 141 -7.47 7.40 68.49
CA GLU A 141 -6.72 6.92 69.67
C GLU A 141 -7.09 5.51 70.16
N THR A 142 -6.22 4.74 70.84
CA THR A 142 -4.81 4.92 71.26
C THR A 142 -4.04 3.58 70.99
N LEU A 143 -2.87 3.17 71.51
CA LEU A 143 -1.95 3.61 72.58
C LEU A 143 -0.48 3.24 72.23
N SER A 144 0.42 3.63 73.11
CA SER A 144 1.89 3.51 73.12
C SER A 144 2.55 2.15 72.84
N THR A 145 3.78 2.17 72.30
CA THR A 145 5.04 1.89 73.04
C THR A 145 6.24 2.23 72.14
N ALA A 146 7.46 2.53 72.57
CA ALA A 146 8.07 3.24 73.72
C ALA A 146 9.55 2.82 73.76
N THR A 147 10.47 3.79 73.68
CA THR A 147 11.90 3.75 74.10
C THR A 147 12.86 2.66 73.60
N ASP A 148 13.74 3.06 72.66
CA ASP A 148 15.19 3.34 72.88
C ASP A 148 16.24 2.25 73.25
N CYS A 149 17.52 2.61 73.04
CA CYS A 149 18.78 1.84 73.19
C CYS A 149 19.01 0.73 72.13
N SER A 150 20.23 0.41 71.65
CA SER A 150 21.63 0.88 71.86
C SER A 150 22.43 0.62 70.55
N VAL A 151 23.24 1.53 69.98
CA VAL A 151 24.60 2.01 70.38
C VAL A 151 25.73 0.97 70.18
N LEU A 152 26.88 1.43 69.63
CA LEU A 152 28.11 0.71 69.20
C LEU A 152 28.01 -0.03 67.83
N ASP A 153 28.98 0.03 66.89
CA ASP A 153 30.27 0.75 66.82
C ASP A 153 30.66 1.16 65.37
N ASP A 154 31.49 2.20 65.25
CA ASP A 154 32.28 2.65 64.06
C ASP A 154 33.79 2.29 64.33
N PRO A 155 34.86 2.66 63.58
CA PRO A 155 35.00 3.65 62.49
C PRO A 155 35.90 3.27 61.27
N ALA A 156 35.90 4.14 60.24
CA ALA A 156 37.03 4.60 59.39
C ALA A 156 36.46 5.16 58.06
N GLU A 157 36.54 6.47 57.76
CA GLU A 157 37.68 7.18 57.13
C GLU A 157 38.01 6.72 55.68
N CYS A 158 38.23 7.60 54.69
CA CYS A 158 38.41 9.06 54.75
C CYS A 158 38.00 9.79 53.42
N ASP A 159 38.41 11.07 53.34
CA ASP A 159 38.53 11.96 52.18
C ASP A 159 37.27 12.69 51.63
N GLN A 160 37.26 14.01 51.86
CA GLN A 160 36.55 15.04 51.11
C GLN A 160 37.57 15.85 50.28
N GLU A 161 37.11 16.53 49.23
CA GLU A 161 37.74 17.79 48.79
C GLU A 161 36.68 18.90 48.64
N GLN A 162 36.88 19.98 49.39
CA GLN A 162 36.40 21.36 49.15
C GLN A 162 37.49 22.07 48.28
N GLU A 163 37.39 23.25 47.65
CA GLU A 163 36.49 24.43 47.63
C GLU A 163 36.94 25.30 46.40
N PRO A 164 36.70 26.62 46.21
CA PRO A 164 35.70 27.54 46.79
C PRO A 164 34.97 28.44 45.76
N ASP A 165 34.18 29.36 46.33
CA ASP A 165 33.50 30.56 45.81
C ASP A 165 34.24 31.45 44.78
N ASP A 166 33.48 32.29 44.07
CA ASP A 166 33.64 33.76 44.20
C ASP A 166 32.32 34.51 43.86
N ALA A 167 32.20 35.81 44.20
CA ALA A 167 30.93 36.56 44.20
C ALA A 167 30.96 37.92 43.46
N ASP A 168 29.79 38.51 43.20
CA ASP A 168 29.59 39.98 43.32
C ASP A 168 28.10 40.41 43.43
N ALA A 169 27.82 41.66 43.82
CA ALA A 169 26.47 42.17 44.16
C ALA A 169 26.22 43.69 43.90
N ASP A 170 25.04 44.17 44.34
CA ASP A 170 24.53 45.58 44.34
C ASP A 170 24.21 46.22 42.97
N ASP A 171 23.27 47.18 42.82
CA ASP A 171 22.85 48.29 43.71
C ASP A 171 21.31 48.58 43.71
N LYS A 172 20.83 49.46 44.61
CA LYS A 172 19.45 49.97 44.76
C LYS A 172 19.42 51.42 45.29
N LEU A 173 18.54 52.29 44.77
CA LEU A 173 17.81 53.43 45.44
C LEU A 173 17.19 54.37 44.36
N LEU A 174 16.29 55.35 44.59
CA LEU A 174 14.99 55.41 45.31
C LEU A 174 14.13 56.62 44.80
N ARG A 175 12.79 56.51 44.86
CA ARG A 175 11.76 57.61 44.99
C ARG A 175 11.63 58.74 43.93
N GLY A 176 10.75 58.54 42.95
CA GLY A 176 9.35 59.04 42.94
C GLY A 176 8.99 60.53 43.10
N LEU A 177 8.17 61.03 42.15
CA LEU A 177 7.06 62.02 42.28
C LEU A 177 6.30 62.06 40.92
N GLY A 178 5.10 62.66 40.82
CA GLY A 178 4.44 62.76 39.51
C GLY A 178 3.15 63.58 39.45
N ARG A 179 2.74 63.97 38.22
CA ARG A 179 1.38 64.46 37.87
C ARG A 179 1.17 64.65 36.35
N ARG A 180 -0.06 64.33 35.91
CA ARG A 180 -0.75 64.71 34.66
C ARG A 180 -0.37 64.00 33.33
N ARG A 181 -1.43 63.51 32.69
CA ARG A 181 -1.62 63.10 31.28
C ARG A 181 -1.72 64.37 30.37
N PRO A 182 -1.68 64.29 29.00
CA PRO A 182 -2.11 63.15 28.19
C PRO A 182 -1.26 62.78 26.94
N GLN A 183 -1.82 61.79 26.23
CA GLN A 183 -1.53 61.30 24.88
C GLN A 183 -0.36 60.33 24.68
N ASP A 184 -0.71 59.31 23.88
CA ASP A 184 0.10 58.58 22.90
C ASP A 184 1.39 57.91 23.39
N ASP A 185 1.20 56.74 24.03
CA ASP A 185 1.68 55.49 23.42
C ASP A 185 1.00 54.27 24.07
N HIS A 186 0.41 53.38 23.24
CA HIS A 186 -0.10 52.07 23.66
C HIS A 186 0.18 51.02 22.58
N VAL A 187 1.28 50.28 22.80
CA VAL A 187 1.62 49.06 22.06
C VAL A 187 0.46 48.05 22.20
N PRO A 188 -0.07 47.49 21.10
CA PRO A 188 -1.08 46.44 21.18
C PRO A 188 -0.55 45.21 21.93
N SER A 189 -1.39 44.65 22.81
CA SER A 189 -1.09 43.38 23.49
C SER A 189 -0.94 42.25 22.48
N ALA A 190 0.12 41.45 22.60
CA ALA A 190 0.42 40.36 21.68
C ALA A 190 -0.75 39.38 21.51
N GLU A 191 -1.22 39.20 20.26
CA GLU A 191 -2.29 38.28 19.94
C GLU A 191 -1.84 36.81 19.98
N LYS A 192 -2.82 35.92 20.20
CA LYS A 192 -2.59 34.49 20.35
C LYS A 192 -2.36 33.82 18.99
N PHE A 193 -1.14 33.38 18.73
CA PHE A 193 -0.84 32.47 17.62
C PHE A 193 -1.45 31.08 17.86
N GLN A 194 -2.68 30.87 17.39
CA GLN A 194 -3.23 29.56 17.06
C GLN A 194 -3.27 29.45 15.53
N LEU A 195 -2.46 28.55 14.94
CA LEU A 195 -2.53 28.25 13.50
C LEU A 195 -3.79 27.45 13.19
N LYS A 196 -4.88 28.16 12.89
CA LYS A 196 -6.15 27.62 12.43
C LYS A 196 -6.27 27.80 10.92
N HIS A 197 -5.75 26.84 10.17
CA HIS A 197 -5.97 26.75 8.73
C HIS A 197 -7.44 26.41 8.42
N SER A 198 -8.28 27.45 8.44
CA SER A 198 -9.71 27.41 8.13
C SER A 198 -9.98 27.27 6.63
N VAL A 199 -9.05 27.76 5.81
CA VAL A 199 -9.07 27.74 4.36
C VAL A 199 -7.82 26.97 3.91
N HIS A 200 -7.92 26.16 2.86
CA HIS A 200 -6.85 25.29 2.44
C HIS A 200 -6.52 25.46 0.96
N PRO A 201 -5.45 26.20 0.62
CA PRO A 201 -4.93 26.25 -0.74
C PRO A 201 -4.26 24.91 -1.10
N VAL A 202 -4.63 24.33 -2.24
CA VAL A 202 -3.91 23.22 -2.86
C VAL A 202 -3.22 23.77 -4.10
N LEU A 203 -1.88 23.73 -4.12
CA LEU A 203 -1.07 24.23 -5.22
C LEU A 203 -0.45 23.05 -5.98
N SER A 204 -0.68 23.00 -7.30
CA SER A 204 0.04 22.12 -8.22
C SER A 204 0.83 22.97 -9.23
N ALA A 205 2.12 22.68 -9.37
CA ALA A 205 3.05 23.35 -10.26
C ALA A 205 4.19 22.39 -10.67
N PRO A 206 4.85 22.60 -11.82
CA PRO A 206 6.02 21.80 -12.21
C PRO A 206 7.22 22.12 -11.29
N ARG A 207 7.95 21.11 -10.82
CA ARG A 207 9.22 21.34 -10.08
C ARG A 207 10.29 21.98 -10.93
N VAL A 208 10.37 21.59 -12.21
CA VAL A 208 11.27 22.14 -13.22
C VAL A 208 10.45 22.52 -14.44
N ALA A 209 10.59 23.76 -14.87
CA ALA A 209 10.24 24.23 -16.20
C ALA A 209 11.55 24.46 -16.99
N VAL A 210 11.48 24.37 -18.31
CA VAL A 210 12.67 24.60 -19.17
C VAL A 210 12.30 25.69 -20.15
N ASP A 211 13.05 26.80 -20.13
CA ASP A 211 12.98 27.93 -21.09
C ASP A 211 13.39 27.44 -22.48
N TYR A 212 12.47 26.76 -23.15
CA TYR A 212 12.75 26.12 -24.41
C TYR A 212 12.78 27.10 -25.59
N ASP A 213 12.15 28.29 -25.51
CA ASP A 213 12.23 29.26 -26.60
C ASP A 213 13.40 30.25 -26.51
N GLY A 214 14.03 30.37 -25.34
CA GLY A 214 15.19 31.21 -25.11
C GLY A 214 14.85 32.69 -24.94
N ASP A 215 13.59 33.04 -24.64
CA ASP A 215 13.20 34.42 -24.32
C ASP A 215 13.68 34.87 -22.92
N GLY A 216 14.18 33.91 -22.12
CA GLY A 216 14.65 34.13 -20.76
C GLY A 216 13.62 33.78 -19.69
N ALA A 217 12.49 33.18 -20.06
CA ALA A 217 11.40 32.75 -19.19
C ALA A 217 10.70 31.46 -19.67
N GLU A 218 9.75 30.95 -18.89
CA GLU A 218 8.80 29.92 -19.34
C GLU A 218 7.42 30.15 -18.69
N VAL A 219 6.35 29.83 -19.41
CA VAL A 219 4.95 30.00 -18.97
C VAL A 219 4.48 28.76 -18.23
N VAL A 220 4.66 28.75 -16.91
CA VAL A 220 4.19 27.64 -16.08
C VAL A 220 2.69 27.78 -15.80
N ILE A 221 2.00 26.64 -15.86
CA ILE A 221 0.62 26.52 -15.37
C ILE A 221 0.70 26.25 -13.87
N LEU A 222 0.05 27.13 -13.12
CA LEU A 222 -0.12 27.07 -11.68
C LEU A 222 -1.59 26.75 -11.42
N ASP A 223 -1.85 25.61 -10.78
CA ASP A 223 -3.19 25.12 -10.56
C ASP A 223 -3.57 25.18 -9.08
N GLY A 224 -4.76 25.70 -8.82
CA GLY A 224 -5.37 25.95 -7.53
C GLY A 224 -6.79 25.39 -7.40
N ASP A 225 -7.23 24.56 -8.37
CA ASP A 225 -8.59 24.00 -8.49
C ASP A 225 -9.06 23.26 -7.23
N GLN A 226 -8.18 22.50 -6.62
CA GLN A 226 -8.44 21.68 -5.43
C GLN A 226 -8.46 22.49 -4.13
N SER A 227 -8.31 23.81 -4.17
CA SER A 227 -8.38 24.68 -2.98
C SER A 227 -9.81 24.79 -2.43
N HIS A 228 -9.96 24.71 -1.12
CA HIS A 228 -11.28 24.61 -0.46
C HIS A 228 -11.30 25.32 0.91
N SER A 229 -12.47 25.77 1.38
CA SER A 229 -12.65 26.17 2.78
C SER A 229 -13.22 25.01 3.58
N HIS A 230 -12.83 24.90 4.85
CA HIS A 230 -13.38 23.94 5.80
C HIS A 230 -14.55 24.51 6.61
N GLU A 231 -14.93 25.77 6.35
CA GLU A 231 -15.94 26.48 7.13
C GLU A 231 -17.35 26.47 6.51
N THR A 232 -18.35 26.69 7.36
CA THR A 232 -19.75 26.84 6.97
C THR A 232 -20.36 28.09 7.64
N ASN A 233 -21.39 28.66 7.03
CA ASN A 233 -22.21 29.71 7.61
C ASN A 233 -23.69 29.30 7.61
N ALA A 234 -24.59 30.25 7.93
CA ALA A 234 -26.04 29.98 7.94
C ALA A 234 -26.65 29.70 6.54
N ASP A 235 -25.95 30.06 5.46
CA ASP A 235 -26.41 29.93 4.08
C ASP A 235 -25.86 28.66 3.39
N GLY A 236 -24.80 28.04 3.94
CA GLY A 236 -24.23 26.80 3.42
C GLY A 236 -22.75 26.58 3.76
N ALA A 237 -22.08 25.74 2.97
CA ALA A 237 -20.63 25.63 3.00
C ALA A 237 -19.98 26.86 2.36
N LEU A 238 -18.92 27.37 2.97
CA LEU A 238 -18.16 28.47 2.42
C LEU A 238 -17.23 27.94 1.31
N VAL A 239 -17.16 28.65 0.20
CA VAL A 239 -16.36 28.27 -0.97
C VAL A 239 -15.16 29.20 -1.09
N ILE A 240 -14.12 28.81 -1.83
CA ILE A 240 -13.09 29.78 -2.23
C ILE A 240 -13.76 30.83 -3.11
N SER A 241 -13.65 32.10 -2.69
CA SER A 241 -14.25 33.23 -3.39
C SER A 241 -13.23 34.01 -4.22
N ARG A 242 -11.93 33.78 -3.96
CA ARG A 242 -10.79 34.54 -4.47
C ARG A 242 -9.50 33.72 -4.31
N TRP A 243 -8.67 33.72 -5.35
CA TRP A 243 -7.32 33.18 -5.39
C TRP A 243 -6.38 34.36 -5.68
N GLN A 244 -5.27 34.43 -4.95
CA GLN A 244 -4.21 35.41 -5.09
C GLN A 244 -2.89 34.67 -5.30
N TRP A 245 -2.38 34.70 -6.52
CA TRP A 245 -1.14 34.06 -6.92
C TRP A 245 0.02 35.04 -6.76
N SER A 246 1.14 34.60 -6.16
CA SER A 246 2.37 35.40 -6.11
C SER A 246 3.62 34.60 -6.43
N VAL A 247 4.64 35.28 -6.96
CA VAL A 247 5.93 34.74 -7.39
C VAL A 247 7.01 35.63 -6.80
N ASN A 248 7.97 35.06 -6.07
CA ASN A 248 9.06 35.81 -5.41
C ASN A 248 8.53 37.05 -4.67
N ASN A 249 7.47 36.84 -3.88
CA ASN A 249 6.71 37.83 -3.11
C ASN A 249 5.93 38.90 -3.92
N THR A 250 5.95 38.87 -5.25
CA THR A 250 5.17 39.76 -6.13
C THR A 250 3.83 39.12 -6.52
N THR A 251 2.69 39.78 -6.29
CA THR A 251 1.36 39.27 -6.68
C THR A 251 1.16 39.36 -8.20
N MET A 252 0.94 38.21 -8.84
CA MET A 252 0.80 38.06 -10.30
C MET A 252 -0.67 38.12 -10.75
N SER A 253 -1.59 37.57 -9.95
CA SER A 253 -3.03 37.73 -10.16
C SER A 253 -3.79 37.63 -8.85
N ASP A 254 -4.97 38.26 -8.81
CA ASP A 254 -5.80 38.37 -7.62
C ASP A 254 -7.28 38.47 -8.03
N GLY A 255 -8.08 37.43 -7.79
CA GLY A 255 -9.46 37.37 -8.24
C GLY A 255 -10.05 35.96 -8.30
N LYS A 256 -11.08 35.75 -9.12
CA LYS A 256 -11.84 34.47 -9.20
C LYS A 256 -11.23 33.44 -10.17
N ARG A 257 -9.91 33.25 -10.17
CA ARG A 257 -9.23 32.32 -11.09
C ARG A 257 -8.41 31.30 -10.33
N GLU A 258 -8.93 30.08 -10.27
CA GLU A 258 -8.27 28.94 -9.63
C GLU A 258 -6.97 28.54 -10.35
N ILE A 259 -6.98 28.51 -11.69
CA ILE A 259 -5.81 28.30 -12.54
C ILE A 259 -5.22 29.63 -12.98
N HIS A 260 -3.89 29.76 -12.91
CA HIS A 260 -3.14 30.91 -13.41
C HIS A 260 -1.94 30.46 -14.25
N SER A 261 -1.59 31.24 -15.27
CA SER A 261 -0.36 31.06 -16.04
C SER A 261 0.61 32.19 -15.67
N ALA A 262 1.76 31.83 -15.13
CA ALA A 262 2.82 32.76 -14.79
C ALA A 262 3.99 32.57 -15.76
N SER A 263 4.40 33.64 -16.45
CA SER A 263 5.73 33.70 -17.05
C SER A 263 6.72 33.90 -15.90
N LEU A 264 7.62 32.95 -15.74
CA LEU A 264 8.70 32.96 -14.74
C LEU A 264 10.03 33.08 -15.49
N PRO A 265 10.89 34.06 -15.18
CA PRO A 265 12.20 34.16 -15.81
C PRO A 265 13.11 32.97 -15.41
N LEU A 266 14.28 32.87 -16.03
CA LEU A 266 15.31 31.90 -15.64
C LEU A 266 15.71 32.04 -14.16
N GLY A 267 15.78 30.91 -13.46
CA GLY A 267 16.19 30.81 -12.06
C GLY A 267 15.20 30.05 -11.18
N ARG A 268 15.37 30.19 -9.85
CA ARG A 268 14.49 29.57 -8.83
C ARG A 268 13.37 30.53 -8.43
N HIS A 269 12.14 30.06 -8.51
CA HIS A 269 10.94 30.83 -8.17
C HIS A 269 10.18 30.22 -7.01
N TRP A 270 10.03 30.97 -5.92
CA TRP A 270 9.07 30.64 -4.87
C TRP A 270 7.68 31.08 -5.33
N VAL A 271 6.90 30.13 -5.82
CA VAL A 271 5.51 30.32 -6.22
C VAL A 271 4.62 30.08 -5.01
N ARG A 272 3.70 31.00 -4.73
CA ARG A 272 2.69 30.85 -3.69
C ARG A 272 1.28 31.02 -4.23
N LEU A 273 0.38 30.20 -3.71
CA LEU A 273 -1.06 30.38 -3.80
C LEU A 273 -1.58 30.81 -2.44
N LYS A 274 -2.19 32.00 -2.38
CA LYS A 274 -3.05 32.42 -1.28
C LYS A 274 -4.50 32.31 -1.74
N VAL A 275 -5.40 31.82 -0.89
CA VAL A 275 -6.84 31.75 -1.18
C VAL A 275 -7.63 32.46 -0.11
N HIS A 276 -8.80 32.99 -0.47
CA HIS A 276 -9.77 33.55 0.46
C HIS A 276 -11.12 32.87 0.28
N ASP A 277 -11.80 32.56 1.38
CA ASP A 277 -13.14 31.97 1.33
C ASP A 277 -14.25 33.03 1.13
N SER A 278 -15.51 32.58 1.12
CA SER A 278 -16.68 33.43 0.93
C SER A 278 -17.23 34.05 2.22
N SER A 279 -16.52 33.97 3.35
CA SER A 279 -16.97 34.56 4.62
C SER A 279 -16.85 36.09 4.64
N ARG A 280 -17.39 36.73 5.69
CA ARG A 280 -17.37 38.19 5.88
C ARG A 280 -17.02 38.52 7.34
N PRO A 281 -15.82 39.07 7.63
CA PRO A 281 -14.68 39.23 6.73
C PRO A 281 -14.15 37.87 6.23
N SER A 282 -13.64 37.83 5.00
CA SER A 282 -13.12 36.61 4.35
C SER A 282 -11.86 36.11 5.04
N LYS A 283 -11.81 34.82 5.39
CA LYS A 283 -10.59 34.17 5.88
C LYS A 283 -9.67 33.83 4.72
N GLN A 284 -8.37 33.70 5.00
CA GLN A 284 -7.35 33.50 3.99
C GLN A 284 -6.18 32.66 4.52
N GLU A 285 -5.57 31.86 3.65
CA GLU A 285 -4.37 31.06 3.93
C GLU A 285 -3.49 30.93 2.68
N GLU A 286 -2.19 30.64 2.84
CA GLU A 286 -1.24 30.46 1.73
C GLU A 286 -0.35 29.22 1.81
N VAL A 287 0.01 28.68 0.65
CA VAL A 287 0.99 27.59 0.46
C VAL A 287 1.96 27.97 -0.66
N GLY A 288 3.14 27.36 -0.71
CA GLY A 288 4.09 27.57 -1.80
C GLY A 288 4.91 26.34 -2.18
N THR A 289 5.55 26.42 -3.35
CA THR A 289 6.58 25.49 -3.82
C THR A 289 7.64 26.25 -4.60
N TYR A 290 8.86 25.68 -4.67
CA TYR A 290 9.83 26.10 -5.67
C TYR A 290 9.45 25.54 -7.05
N VAL A 291 9.69 26.37 -8.05
CA VAL A 291 9.66 26.07 -9.49
C VAL A 291 10.99 26.57 -10.05
N ASP A 292 11.83 25.67 -10.54
CA ASP A 292 13.11 26.02 -11.16
C ASP A 292 12.91 26.13 -12.68
N VAL A 293 13.13 27.33 -13.24
CA VAL A 293 13.11 27.59 -14.68
C VAL A 293 14.54 27.55 -15.17
N VAL A 294 14.88 26.53 -15.96
CA VAL A 294 16.25 26.28 -16.42
C VAL A 294 16.38 26.47 -17.93
N ARG A 295 17.58 26.81 -18.39
CA ARG A 295 17.88 26.76 -19.84
C ARG A 295 17.96 25.31 -20.32
N PRO A 296 17.66 25.02 -21.60
CA PRO A 296 17.77 23.68 -22.18
C PRO A 296 19.20 23.12 -22.21
N ASP A 297 20.25 23.92 -21.98
CA ASP A 297 21.63 23.43 -21.79
C ASP A 297 21.91 22.93 -20.35
N LYS A 298 20.97 23.16 -19.41
CA LYS A 298 21.09 22.93 -17.95
C LYS A 298 19.96 22.09 -17.34
N VAL A 299 19.31 21.21 -18.10
CA VAL A 299 18.16 20.43 -17.60
C VAL A 299 18.61 19.48 -16.47
N PRO A 300 18.06 19.54 -15.23
CA PRO A 300 18.52 18.73 -14.10
C PRO A 300 18.49 17.21 -14.32
N GLY A 301 19.51 16.56 -13.78
CA GLY A 301 19.69 15.11 -13.83
C GLY A 301 20.22 14.62 -15.17
N VAL A 302 19.86 13.40 -15.58
CA VAL A 302 20.50 12.67 -16.69
C VAL A 302 19.56 12.29 -17.82
N GLN A 303 20.07 12.32 -19.06
CA GLN A 303 19.38 11.84 -20.25
C GLN A 303 19.74 10.37 -20.50
N VAL A 304 18.72 9.53 -20.75
CA VAL A 304 18.88 8.09 -20.99
C VAL A 304 18.42 7.74 -22.40
N TRP A 305 19.34 7.23 -23.21
CA TRP A 305 19.10 6.71 -24.57
C TRP A 305 19.21 5.19 -24.55
N LEU A 306 18.21 4.49 -25.10
CA LEU A 306 18.18 3.03 -25.14
C LEU A 306 18.20 2.53 -26.58
N TYR A 307 19.18 1.69 -26.93
CA TYR A 307 19.37 1.18 -28.29
C TYR A 307 19.21 -0.33 -28.34
N SER A 308 18.22 -0.84 -29.05
CA SER A 308 18.07 -2.28 -29.34
C SER A 308 18.62 -2.62 -30.74
N PRO A 309 19.34 -3.74 -30.92
CA PRO A 309 19.81 -4.21 -32.22
C PRO A 309 18.67 -4.79 -33.10
N ASN A 310 17.43 -4.75 -32.62
CA ASN A 310 16.24 -5.13 -33.39
C ASN A 310 15.65 -3.97 -34.21
N VAL A 311 16.15 -2.74 -34.03
CA VAL A 311 15.86 -1.62 -34.94
C VAL A 311 16.77 -1.75 -36.17
N ALA A 312 16.25 -1.39 -37.35
CA ALA A 312 17.07 -1.33 -38.56
C ALA A 312 18.33 -0.47 -38.34
N ASP A 313 19.41 -0.82 -39.03
CA ASP A 313 20.73 -0.17 -39.01
C ASP A 313 21.51 -0.21 -37.67
N ASN A 314 20.86 -0.51 -36.53
CA ASN A 314 21.56 -0.70 -35.26
C ASN A 314 22.40 -2.00 -35.25
N PRO A 315 23.72 -1.94 -35.00
CA PRO A 315 24.57 -3.13 -34.93
C PRO A 315 24.47 -3.84 -33.58
N SER A 316 25.21 -4.93 -33.40
CA SER A 316 25.29 -5.63 -32.11
C SER A 316 25.75 -4.71 -30.96
N ILE A 317 25.25 -4.96 -29.75
CA ILE A 317 25.53 -4.17 -28.53
C ILE A 317 27.03 -3.87 -28.35
N GLU A 318 27.89 -4.86 -28.58
CA GLU A 318 29.34 -4.71 -28.50
C GLU A 318 29.90 -3.67 -29.47
N LYS A 319 29.40 -3.64 -30.71
CA LYS A 319 29.75 -2.60 -31.70
C LYS A 319 29.16 -1.24 -31.35
N MET A 320 28.02 -1.20 -30.63
CA MET A 320 27.44 0.06 -30.15
C MET A 320 28.25 0.67 -28.99
N LEU A 321 28.72 -0.15 -28.05
CA LEU A 321 29.50 0.34 -26.89
C LEU A 321 30.76 1.10 -27.30
N HIS A 322 31.49 0.61 -28.30
CA HIS A 322 32.80 1.14 -28.72
C HIS A 322 32.76 2.25 -29.78
N LYS A 323 31.59 2.76 -30.15
CA LYS A 323 31.45 3.92 -31.06
C LYS A 323 31.88 5.23 -30.40
N SER A 324 32.19 6.27 -31.18
CA SER A 324 32.36 7.61 -30.61
C SER A 324 31.01 8.15 -30.09
N PRO A 325 31.01 9.12 -29.15
CA PRO A 325 29.77 9.81 -28.75
C PRO A 325 29.00 10.43 -29.92
N GLU A 326 29.71 10.81 -31.00
CA GLU A 326 29.13 11.38 -32.21
C GLU A 326 28.53 10.31 -33.12
N ASP A 327 29.20 9.18 -33.33
CA ASP A 327 28.71 8.10 -34.21
C ASP A 327 27.39 7.53 -33.67
N LEU A 328 27.24 7.44 -32.34
CA LEU A 328 25.99 7.06 -31.68
C LEU A 328 24.84 8.04 -31.92
N ALA A 329 25.13 9.30 -32.25
CA ALA A 329 24.14 10.34 -32.54
C ALA A 329 23.92 10.56 -34.05
N LYS A 330 24.85 10.09 -34.90
CA LYS A 330 24.83 10.22 -36.36
C LYS A 330 24.33 8.98 -37.09
N GLU A 331 24.70 7.78 -36.61
CA GLU A 331 24.46 6.51 -37.31
C GLU A 331 23.33 5.66 -36.70
N LEU A 332 23.08 5.77 -35.39
CA LEU A 332 22.19 4.84 -34.69
C LEU A 332 20.83 5.46 -34.35
N THR A 333 19.77 4.67 -34.46
CA THR A 333 18.42 5.08 -34.06
C THR A 333 18.10 4.55 -32.66
N PRO A 334 17.86 5.41 -31.65
CA PRO A 334 17.41 4.94 -30.34
C PRO A 334 16.04 4.29 -30.45
N SER A 335 15.82 3.28 -29.62
CA SER A 335 14.54 2.57 -29.47
C SER A 335 13.63 3.20 -28.40
N PHE A 336 14.19 4.04 -27.53
CA PHE A 336 13.49 4.86 -26.53
C PHE A 336 14.45 5.94 -26.01
N VAL A 337 13.89 7.10 -25.62
CA VAL A 337 14.63 8.18 -24.95
C VAL A 337 13.85 8.71 -23.75
N GLY A 338 14.48 8.76 -22.57
CA GLY A 338 13.88 9.25 -21.32
C GLY A 338 14.86 10.09 -20.51
N LYS A 339 14.42 10.60 -19.34
CA LYS A 339 15.26 11.37 -18.41
C LYS A 339 14.91 11.09 -16.95
N SER A 340 15.89 11.29 -16.08
CA SER A 340 15.77 11.22 -14.62
C SER A 340 16.20 12.56 -14.03
N PHE A 341 15.38 13.19 -13.20
CA PHE A 341 15.61 14.56 -12.69
C PHE A 341 16.34 14.63 -11.33
N THR A 342 16.63 13.49 -10.70
CA THR A 342 17.04 13.44 -9.27
C THR A 342 18.35 12.69 -9.00
N SER A 343 18.87 11.93 -9.95
CA SER A 343 20.08 11.11 -9.76
C SER A 343 20.62 10.58 -11.09
N PHE A 344 21.85 10.05 -11.06
CA PHE A 344 22.46 9.29 -12.15
C PHE A 344 21.84 7.90 -12.41
N SER A 345 20.82 7.50 -11.64
CA SER A 345 20.20 6.18 -11.76
C SER A 345 19.22 6.10 -12.92
N ILE A 346 19.25 4.97 -13.64
CA ILE A 346 18.17 4.58 -14.55
C ILE A 346 17.10 3.87 -13.71
N PRO A 347 15.85 4.38 -13.62
CA PRO A 347 14.81 3.68 -12.90
C PRO A 347 14.43 2.38 -13.61
N VAL A 348 14.27 1.31 -12.82
CA VAL A 348 13.90 -0.03 -13.29
C VAL A 348 12.49 -0.34 -12.84
N ASP A 349 11.60 -0.65 -13.79
CA ASP A 349 10.34 -1.29 -13.46
C ASP A 349 10.63 -2.73 -13.00
N GLN A 350 10.40 -3.05 -11.73
CA GLN A 350 10.66 -4.38 -11.16
C GLN A 350 9.70 -5.47 -11.66
N LYS A 351 8.51 -5.09 -12.15
CA LYS A 351 7.50 -6.00 -12.73
C LYS A 351 7.89 -6.43 -14.14
N SER A 352 8.37 -5.50 -14.96
CA SER A 352 8.68 -5.73 -16.37
C SER A 352 10.18 -5.82 -16.69
N GLY A 353 11.05 -5.46 -15.74
CA GLY A 353 12.49 -5.26 -15.97
C GLY A 353 12.81 -4.06 -16.86
N ASN A 354 11.82 -3.22 -17.21
CA ASN A 354 11.99 -2.19 -18.22
C ASN A 354 12.78 -0.99 -17.69
N LEU A 355 13.66 -0.48 -18.54
CA LEU A 355 14.58 0.63 -18.24
C LEU A 355 13.89 1.98 -18.49
N ALA A 356 14.10 2.98 -17.63
CA ALA A 356 13.68 4.37 -17.84
C ALA A 356 12.18 4.59 -18.12
N GLY A 357 11.30 3.66 -17.71
CA GLY A 357 9.87 3.70 -18.05
C GLY A 357 9.54 3.31 -19.50
N SER A 358 10.46 2.65 -20.20
CA SER A 358 10.29 2.18 -21.58
C SER A 358 9.53 0.86 -21.70
N GLY A 359 9.48 0.31 -22.92
CA GLY A 359 9.10 -1.09 -23.19
C GLY A 359 10.28 -2.07 -23.25
N LEU A 360 11.50 -1.64 -22.89
CA LEU A 360 12.75 -2.34 -23.19
C LEU A 360 13.43 -2.82 -21.90
N SER A 361 13.71 -4.12 -21.82
CA SER A 361 14.29 -4.76 -20.63
C SER A 361 15.47 -5.72 -20.91
N LYS A 362 15.68 -6.14 -22.16
CA LYS A 362 16.75 -7.06 -22.60
C LYS A 362 17.19 -6.75 -24.04
N ASN A 363 18.34 -7.26 -24.46
CA ASN A 363 18.98 -6.95 -25.75
C ASN A 363 18.93 -5.45 -26.05
N VAL A 364 19.52 -4.67 -25.14
CA VAL A 364 19.54 -3.21 -25.18
C VAL A 364 20.88 -2.68 -24.67
N MET A 365 21.43 -1.69 -25.37
CA MET A 365 22.53 -0.87 -24.88
C MET A 365 21.91 0.39 -24.25
N ALA A 366 22.20 0.63 -22.99
CA ALA A 366 21.82 1.86 -22.30
C ALA A 366 23.00 2.85 -22.36
N ASN A 367 22.70 4.09 -22.75
CA ASN A 367 23.64 5.21 -22.83
C ASN A 367 23.08 6.35 -21.95
N VAL A 368 23.76 6.60 -20.83
CA VAL A 368 23.42 7.65 -19.86
C VAL A 368 24.35 8.83 -20.11
N ARG A 369 23.78 10.01 -20.37
CA ARG A 369 24.52 11.24 -20.63
C ARG A 369 24.17 12.33 -19.65
N ALA A 370 25.20 12.97 -19.11
CA ALA A 370 25.09 14.16 -18.29
C ALA A 370 26.41 14.95 -18.25
N LYS A 371 26.32 16.16 -17.72
CA LYS A 371 27.42 17.02 -17.32
C LYS A 371 27.39 17.12 -15.80
N ILE A 372 28.55 16.92 -15.15
CA ILE A 372 28.72 17.04 -13.69
C ILE A 372 29.58 18.27 -13.40
N VAL A 373 29.25 19.01 -12.35
CA VAL A 373 30.13 20.02 -11.75
C VAL A 373 30.55 19.55 -10.36
N LEU A 374 31.85 19.42 -10.13
CA LEU A 374 32.39 19.03 -8.83
C LEU A 374 32.60 20.27 -7.96
N ASP A 375 32.15 20.19 -6.71
CA ASP A 375 32.25 21.29 -5.75
C ASP A 375 33.37 21.00 -4.74
N GLU A 376 34.31 21.93 -4.64
CA GLU A 376 35.49 21.83 -3.77
C GLU A 376 35.12 21.72 -2.29
N SER A 377 33.95 22.22 -1.89
CA SER A 377 33.45 22.12 -0.50
C SER A 377 32.95 20.72 -0.12
N ILE A 378 32.74 19.83 -1.10
CA ILE A 378 32.16 18.49 -0.92
C ILE A 378 33.12 17.39 -1.40
N ASN A 379 33.90 17.65 -2.45
CA ASN A 379 34.93 16.76 -2.96
C ASN A 379 36.28 17.51 -3.10
N PRO A 380 36.97 17.83 -1.99
CA PRO A 380 38.22 18.59 -2.01
C PRO A 380 39.36 17.83 -2.69
N ASP A 381 39.31 16.50 -2.72
CA ASP A 381 40.30 15.65 -3.39
C ASP A 381 40.08 15.57 -4.92
N GLY A 382 38.93 16.05 -5.42
CA GLY A 382 38.56 16.05 -6.83
C GLY A 382 38.32 14.65 -7.44
N GLU A 383 38.41 13.57 -6.65
CA GLU A 383 38.32 12.21 -7.16
C GLU A 383 36.88 11.75 -7.38
N VAL A 384 36.63 11.16 -8.55
CA VAL A 384 35.34 10.56 -8.90
C VAL A 384 35.55 9.12 -9.30
N THR A 385 34.83 8.19 -8.67
CA THR A 385 34.74 6.79 -9.10
C THR A 385 33.38 6.57 -9.75
N VAL A 386 33.33 5.81 -10.85
CA VAL A 386 32.08 5.32 -11.45
C VAL A 386 32.04 3.81 -11.34
N GLU A 387 31.05 3.29 -10.62
CA GLU A 387 30.81 1.85 -10.52
C GLU A 387 29.60 1.40 -11.37
N LEU A 388 29.72 0.23 -12.00
CA LEU A 388 28.67 -0.42 -12.78
C LEU A 388 28.51 -1.88 -12.32
N PRO A 389 27.94 -2.11 -11.11
CA PRO A 389 27.82 -3.45 -10.55
C PRO A 389 27.03 -4.40 -11.47
N GLY A 390 27.58 -5.60 -11.67
CA GLY A 390 26.97 -6.63 -12.52
C GLY A 390 27.26 -6.52 -14.03
N VAL A 391 27.98 -5.49 -14.50
CA VAL A 391 28.31 -5.34 -15.93
C VAL A 391 29.59 -6.07 -16.32
N THR A 392 29.51 -6.89 -17.37
CA THR A 392 30.69 -7.51 -18.01
C THR A 392 31.12 -6.79 -19.31
N LYS A 393 30.27 -5.92 -19.88
CA LYS A 393 30.55 -5.09 -21.06
C LYS A 393 30.02 -3.66 -20.91
N ALA A 394 30.91 -2.74 -20.58
CA ALA A 394 30.66 -1.31 -20.44
C ALA A 394 31.65 -0.48 -21.27
N ALA A 395 31.28 0.78 -21.52
CA ALA A 395 32.21 1.84 -21.90
C ALA A 395 31.86 3.08 -21.07
N ILE A 396 32.77 3.53 -20.21
CA ILE A 396 32.66 4.78 -19.46
C ILE A 396 33.58 5.78 -20.14
N LEU A 397 33.04 6.92 -20.56
CA LEU A 397 33.82 8.03 -21.10
C LEU A 397 33.60 9.28 -20.26
N ILE A 398 34.70 9.90 -19.82
CA ILE A 398 34.70 11.18 -19.10
C ILE A 398 35.50 12.17 -19.95
N ASN A 399 34.88 13.30 -20.31
CA ASN A 399 35.43 14.27 -21.28
C ASN A 399 35.86 13.60 -22.61
N GLY A 400 35.15 12.55 -23.01
CA GLY A 400 35.46 11.73 -24.20
C GLY A 400 36.61 10.73 -24.03
N LEU A 401 37.33 10.73 -22.90
CA LEU A 401 38.41 9.80 -22.60
C LEU A 401 37.86 8.53 -21.93
N PRO A 402 38.29 7.32 -22.34
CA PRO A 402 37.78 6.07 -21.79
C PRO A 402 38.38 5.75 -20.41
N VAL A 403 37.55 5.26 -19.49
CA VAL A 403 37.92 4.88 -18.12
C VAL A 403 37.33 3.52 -17.74
N LYS A 404 37.93 2.82 -16.76
CA LYS A 404 37.40 1.55 -16.23
C LYS A 404 36.39 1.78 -15.09
N SER A 405 35.45 0.85 -14.92
CA SER A 405 34.57 0.83 -13.73
C SER A 405 35.41 0.60 -12.46
N GLY A 406 35.13 1.37 -11.41
CA GLY A 406 35.86 1.30 -10.13
C GLY A 406 37.25 1.96 -10.14
N GLU A 407 37.68 2.55 -11.26
CA GLU A 407 38.87 3.39 -11.32
C GLU A 407 38.54 4.79 -10.79
N ALA A 408 39.41 5.37 -9.96
CA ALA A 408 39.26 6.74 -9.48
C ALA A 408 39.84 7.72 -10.50
N ILE A 409 39.09 8.77 -10.84
CA ILE A 409 39.50 9.83 -11.75
C ILE A 409 39.62 11.14 -10.97
N SER A 410 40.84 11.68 -10.86
CA SER A 410 41.04 13.05 -10.40
C SER A 410 40.52 14.02 -11.47
N LEU A 411 39.49 14.80 -11.13
CA LEU A 411 38.90 15.84 -11.98
C LEU A 411 39.05 17.20 -11.29
N PRO A 412 39.38 18.29 -12.01
CA PRO A 412 39.54 19.60 -11.37
C PRO A 412 38.23 20.09 -10.75
N THR A 413 38.31 20.54 -9.49
CA THR A 413 37.17 21.15 -8.78
C THR A 413 36.66 22.38 -9.52
N ASN A 414 35.37 22.67 -9.37
CA ASN A 414 34.64 23.77 -10.00
C ASN A 414 34.65 23.74 -11.55
N THR A 415 35.07 22.64 -12.19
CA THR A 415 34.94 22.44 -13.65
C THR A 415 33.74 21.56 -14.01
N THR A 416 33.24 21.71 -15.24
CA THR A 416 32.22 20.82 -15.81
C THR A 416 32.91 19.64 -16.50
N ALA A 417 32.51 18.41 -16.16
CA ALA A 417 32.95 17.19 -16.83
C ALA A 417 31.78 16.52 -17.57
N ASP A 418 32.02 16.12 -18.82
CA ASP A 418 31.07 15.37 -19.66
C ASP A 418 31.13 13.88 -19.37
N PHE A 419 30.01 13.26 -18.99
CA PHE A 419 29.88 11.84 -18.71
C PHE A 419 29.01 11.16 -19.78
N ASP A 420 29.58 10.20 -20.50
CA ASP A 420 28.88 9.29 -21.42
C ASP A 420 29.13 7.86 -20.92
N VAL A 421 28.15 7.31 -20.20
CA VAL A 421 28.23 6.03 -19.49
C VAL A 421 27.36 5.00 -20.18
N ARG A 422 27.97 3.94 -20.70
CA ARG A 422 27.29 2.94 -21.53
C ARG A 422 27.47 1.53 -20.98
N PHE A 423 26.40 0.74 -21.03
CA PHE A 423 26.46 -0.68 -20.70
C PHE A 423 25.50 -1.52 -21.55
N GLY A 424 25.94 -2.75 -21.84
CA GLY A 424 25.16 -3.72 -22.59
C GLY A 424 24.35 -4.65 -21.68
N LEU A 425 23.04 -4.73 -21.91
CA LEU A 425 22.15 -5.70 -21.29
C LEU A 425 21.70 -6.72 -22.34
N SER A 426 22.34 -7.90 -22.35
CA SER A 426 21.88 -9.06 -23.13
C SER A 426 20.53 -9.56 -22.62
N ASP A 427 20.44 -9.72 -21.29
CA ASP A 427 19.34 -10.41 -20.61
C ASP A 427 18.40 -9.44 -19.89
N ARG A 428 17.26 -9.96 -19.41
CA ARG A 428 16.21 -9.13 -18.78
C ARG A 428 16.74 -8.56 -17.46
N ALA A 429 16.85 -7.23 -17.37
CA ALA A 429 17.35 -6.58 -16.17
C ALA A 429 16.44 -6.83 -14.96
N THR A 430 17.04 -7.24 -13.83
CA THR A 430 16.44 -7.23 -12.48
C THR A 430 17.23 -6.35 -11.52
N ASP A 431 18.47 -6.09 -11.89
CA ASP A 431 19.48 -5.31 -11.19
C ASP A 431 20.12 -4.55 -12.36
N VAL A 432 19.57 -3.38 -12.68
CA VAL A 432 20.25 -2.47 -13.61
C VAL A 432 21.45 -1.93 -12.84
N PRO A 433 22.62 -1.82 -13.48
CA PRO A 433 23.75 -1.13 -12.88
C PRO A 433 23.31 0.27 -12.50
N SER A 434 23.18 0.52 -11.20
CA SER A 434 23.21 1.86 -10.67
C SER A 434 24.54 2.45 -11.10
N VAL A 435 24.50 3.59 -11.80
CA VAL A 435 25.72 4.35 -12.12
C VAL A 435 26.13 5.03 -10.82
N GLU A 436 26.81 4.29 -9.96
CA GLU A 436 27.19 4.77 -8.64
C GLU A 436 28.44 5.61 -8.76
N VAL A 437 28.21 6.91 -8.87
CA VAL A 437 29.20 7.94 -8.63
C VAL A 437 29.37 8.05 -7.12
N ASN A 438 30.61 7.95 -6.61
CA ASN A 438 30.89 7.79 -5.18
C ASN A 438 30.05 8.75 -4.31
N ARG A 439 29.20 8.18 -3.45
CA ARG A 439 28.05 8.84 -2.82
C ARG A 439 28.41 10.04 -1.93
N LYS A 440 29.66 10.16 -1.48
CA LYS A 440 30.16 11.34 -0.76
C LYS A 440 30.44 12.53 -1.68
N ALA A 441 30.96 12.29 -2.88
CA ALA A 441 31.34 13.33 -3.84
C ALA A 441 30.12 13.91 -4.59
N VAL A 442 29.06 13.11 -4.75
CA VAL A 442 27.83 13.49 -5.45
C VAL A 442 26.60 13.08 -4.62
N GLU A 443 26.48 13.63 -3.41
CA GLU A 443 25.22 13.55 -2.66
C GLU A 443 24.08 14.18 -3.47
N ALA A 444 22.94 13.49 -3.56
CA ALA A 444 21.89 13.81 -4.52
C ALA A 444 20.96 14.97 -4.07
N PHE A 445 21.49 16.20 -4.05
CA PHE A 445 20.79 17.46 -4.40
C PHE A 445 19.35 17.66 -3.88
N ALA A 446 19.08 17.26 -2.64
CA ALA A 446 17.72 17.19 -2.10
C ALA A 446 17.60 17.54 -0.61
N ALA A 447 18.22 18.66 -0.19
CA ALA A 447 17.74 19.47 0.92
C ALA A 447 18.18 20.94 0.76
N ASP A 448 17.19 21.81 0.55
CA ASP A 448 17.12 23.25 0.84
C ASP A 448 18.14 24.27 0.29
N ASP A 449 19.38 23.93 -0.10
CA ASP A 449 20.35 24.92 -0.64
C ASP A 449 20.82 24.62 -2.08
N VAL A 450 20.18 25.27 -3.06
CA VAL A 450 20.64 25.40 -4.46
C VAL A 450 20.22 26.78 -4.99
N VAL A 451 21.19 27.57 -5.45
CA VAL A 451 20.98 28.93 -5.95
C VAL A 451 21.03 28.98 -7.49
N ALA A 452 19.94 29.45 -8.11
CA ALA A 452 19.77 29.96 -9.49
C ALA A 452 20.27 29.15 -10.71
N ASP A 453 21.51 28.65 -10.72
CA ASP A 453 22.11 27.82 -11.79
C ASP A 453 22.91 26.63 -11.19
N GLY A 454 22.82 26.41 -9.86
CA GLY A 454 23.59 25.42 -9.06
C GLY A 454 23.22 23.94 -9.27
N VAL A 455 22.82 23.56 -10.48
CA VAL A 455 22.49 22.19 -10.86
C VAL A 455 23.80 21.41 -11.08
N ARG A 456 24.30 20.71 -10.05
CA ARG A 456 25.61 20.02 -10.16
C ARG A 456 25.59 18.72 -11.01
N VAL A 457 24.42 18.24 -11.45
CA VAL A 457 24.26 17.20 -12.49
C VAL A 457 23.14 17.59 -13.45
N PHE A 458 23.44 17.76 -14.74
CA PHE A 458 22.49 18.23 -15.77
C PHE A 458 22.71 17.61 -17.15
N HIS A 459 21.79 17.82 -18.09
CA HIS A 459 21.93 17.45 -19.51
C HIS A 459 21.48 18.58 -20.44
N ASP A 460 21.90 18.47 -21.70
CA ASP A 460 21.63 19.44 -22.78
C ASP A 460 20.60 18.85 -23.76
N GLU A 461 19.45 19.53 -23.88
CA GLU A 461 18.35 19.21 -24.80
C GLU A 461 18.28 20.18 -26.01
N THR A 462 19.19 21.15 -26.15
CA THR A 462 19.13 22.18 -27.21
C THR A 462 19.06 21.56 -28.61
N ALA A 463 20.03 20.71 -28.94
CA ALA A 463 20.14 20.00 -30.22
C ALA A 463 19.23 18.76 -30.33
N MET A 464 18.33 18.52 -29.38
CA MET A 464 17.51 17.31 -29.35
C MET A 464 16.47 17.28 -30.49
N LYS A 465 16.55 16.26 -31.34
CA LYS A 465 15.50 15.94 -32.32
C LYS A 465 14.28 15.33 -31.61
N PRO A 466 13.05 15.54 -32.12
CA PRO A 466 11.88 14.87 -31.57
C PRO A 466 12.02 13.35 -31.69
N HIS A 467 11.61 12.61 -30.66
CA HIS A 467 11.66 11.14 -30.63
C HIS A 467 10.36 10.56 -30.04
N ILE A 468 9.69 9.67 -30.78
CA ILE A 468 8.46 9.00 -30.35
C ILE A 468 8.80 7.72 -29.59
N ASN A 469 8.47 7.70 -28.29
CA ASN A 469 8.54 6.52 -27.44
C ASN A 469 7.30 5.62 -27.60
N ALA A 470 6.11 6.22 -27.71
CA ALA A 470 4.85 5.48 -27.85
C ALA A 470 3.72 6.30 -28.47
N ILE A 471 2.67 5.59 -28.91
CA ILE A 471 1.40 6.12 -29.41
C ILE A 471 0.27 5.39 -28.68
N THR A 472 -0.70 6.13 -28.15
CA THR A 472 -1.84 5.59 -27.38
C THR A 472 -3.15 6.30 -27.77
N PRO A 473 -4.20 5.57 -28.20
CA PRO A 473 -4.20 4.15 -28.53
C PRO A 473 -3.34 3.85 -29.76
N LYS A 474 -2.76 2.64 -29.84
CA LYS A 474 -2.06 2.16 -31.06
C LYS A 474 -3.01 1.79 -32.21
N HIS A 475 -4.32 1.82 -31.96
CA HIS A 475 -5.34 1.41 -32.92
C HIS A 475 -6.60 2.28 -32.89
N ALA A 476 -7.35 2.28 -33.99
CA ALA A 476 -8.68 2.87 -34.08
C ALA A 476 -9.63 2.06 -35.01
N PRO A 477 -10.96 2.16 -34.81
CA PRO A 477 -11.94 1.66 -35.77
C PRO A 477 -11.91 2.43 -37.10
N VAL A 478 -12.16 1.75 -38.22
CA VAL A 478 -12.47 2.41 -39.51
C VAL A 478 -13.68 3.32 -39.32
N GLY A 479 -13.58 4.57 -39.79
CA GLY A 479 -14.68 5.54 -39.77
C GLY A 479 -14.83 6.36 -38.48
N GLU A 480 -14.00 6.13 -37.46
CA GLU A 480 -13.96 6.96 -36.24
C GLU A 480 -12.80 7.96 -36.27
N THR A 481 -13.07 9.23 -35.96
CA THR A 481 -12.00 10.18 -35.63
C THR A 481 -11.48 9.84 -34.24
N LYS A 482 -10.22 9.40 -34.12
CA LYS A 482 -9.64 8.98 -32.84
C LYS A 482 -8.64 9.99 -32.32
N SER A 483 -8.89 10.50 -31.13
CA SER A 483 -7.93 11.33 -30.41
C SER A 483 -6.77 10.47 -29.92
N VAL A 484 -5.58 10.73 -30.45
CA VAL A 484 -4.36 9.96 -30.22
C VAL A 484 -3.36 10.80 -29.45
N THR A 485 -2.74 10.18 -28.45
CA THR A 485 -1.66 10.76 -27.64
C THR A 485 -0.34 10.10 -28.03
N ILE A 486 0.57 10.88 -28.59
CA ILE A 486 1.96 10.50 -28.85
C ILE A 486 2.79 10.91 -27.62
N THR A 487 3.64 10.03 -27.10
CA THR A 487 4.58 10.33 -26.01
C THR A 487 6.01 10.10 -26.45
N GLY A 488 6.94 10.87 -25.88
CA GLY A 488 8.30 10.97 -26.40
C GLY A 488 9.16 11.99 -25.67
N ALA A 489 10.16 12.52 -26.36
CA ALA A 489 11.04 13.60 -25.93
C ALA A 489 11.38 14.52 -27.12
N GLY A 490 11.89 15.73 -26.83
CA GLY A 490 12.25 16.71 -27.86
C GLY A 490 11.07 17.29 -28.66
N PHE A 491 9.84 17.23 -28.12
CA PHE A 491 8.61 17.61 -28.85
C PHE A 491 8.26 19.11 -28.84
N ILE A 492 8.94 19.94 -28.05
CA ILE A 492 8.65 21.39 -27.98
C ILE A 492 9.92 22.22 -27.97
N MET A 493 9.84 23.33 -28.70
CA MET A 493 10.04 24.67 -28.14
C MET A 493 8.70 25.46 -28.35
N PRO A 494 8.21 26.35 -27.49
CA PRO A 494 6.85 26.93 -27.63
C PRO A 494 6.60 27.68 -28.95
N GLN A 495 7.61 28.39 -29.47
CA GLN A 495 7.63 29.01 -30.80
C GLN A 495 7.62 28.00 -31.96
N ASP A 496 8.17 26.78 -31.77
CA ASP A 496 8.06 25.66 -32.74
C ASP A 496 6.63 25.12 -32.88
N SER A 497 5.72 25.38 -31.93
CA SER A 497 4.34 24.83 -31.95
C SER A 497 3.58 25.13 -33.26
N LYS A 498 3.88 26.26 -33.92
CA LYS A 498 3.31 26.65 -35.22
C LYS A 498 3.96 25.91 -36.40
N ALA A 499 5.20 25.48 -36.26
CA ALA A 499 5.93 24.70 -37.26
C ALA A 499 5.70 23.19 -37.12
N LEU A 500 5.44 22.68 -35.91
CA LEU A 500 5.34 21.25 -35.63
C LEU A 500 4.19 20.57 -36.37
N ARG A 501 4.46 19.44 -37.03
CA ARG A 501 3.45 18.61 -37.71
C ARG A 501 3.56 17.16 -37.28
N VAL A 502 2.43 16.48 -37.18
CA VAL A 502 2.38 15.02 -37.16
C VAL A 502 2.21 14.54 -38.60
N VAL A 503 3.25 13.93 -39.14
CA VAL A 503 3.30 13.44 -40.53
C VAL A 503 2.81 12.00 -40.58
N ILE A 504 1.84 11.73 -41.45
CA ILE A 504 1.30 10.40 -41.70
C ILE A 504 1.91 9.82 -42.97
N GLY A 505 2.80 8.86 -42.79
CA GLY A 505 3.48 8.11 -43.84
C GLY A 505 2.49 7.34 -44.72
N GLY A 506 2.81 7.25 -46.02
CA GLY A 506 1.94 6.64 -47.03
C GLY A 506 0.81 7.53 -47.54
N ARG A 507 0.54 8.69 -46.91
CA ARG A 507 -0.48 9.66 -47.39
C ARG A 507 0.06 11.06 -47.71
N ASN A 508 1.31 11.37 -47.35
CA ASN A 508 1.89 12.73 -47.36
C ASN A 508 1.01 13.76 -46.59
N GLU A 509 0.25 13.28 -45.60
CA GLU A 509 -0.67 14.07 -44.79
C GLU A 509 0.08 14.65 -43.59
N SER A 510 -0.17 15.91 -43.25
CA SER A 510 0.46 16.61 -42.13
C SER A 510 -0.62 17.20 -41.23
N LEU A 511 -0.84 16.54 -40.09
CA LEU A 511 -1.82 16.96 -39.09
C LEU A 511 -1.22 18.03 -38.16
N ILE A 512 -2.05 19.00 -37.79
CA ILE A 512 -1.72 19.99 -36.76
C ILE A 512 -2.15 19.40 -35.40
N PRO A 513 -1.26 19.36 -34.38
CA PRO A 513 -1.63 18.94 -33.04
C PRO A 513 -2.75 19.76 -32.42
N THR A 514 -3.59 19.13 -31.59
CA THR A 514 -4.57 19.83 -30.76
C THR A 514 -4.03 20.20 -29.37
N GLN A 515 -2.97 19.51 -28.90
CA GLN A 515 -2.17 19.89 -27.73
C GLN A 515 -0.71 19.46 -27.94
N VAL A 516 0.24 20.22 -27.39
CA VAL A 516 1.68 19.92 -27.47
C VAL A 516 2.33 20.21 -26.10
N SER A 517 3.26 19.38 -25.68
CA SER A 517 4.19 19.58 -24.56
C SER A 517 5.53 18.90 -24.87
N PRO A 518 6.63 19.20 -24.15
CA PRO A 518 7.97 18.66 -24.42
C PRO A 518 8.10 17.13 -24.50
N THR A 519 7.16 16.40 -23.89
CA THR A 519 7.12 14.93 -23.86
C THR A 519 5.82 14.33 -24.40
N ARG A 520 4.87 15.16 -24.87
CA ARG A 520 3.55 14.67 -25.31
C ARG A 520 2.92 15.54 -26.41
N ILE A 521 2.44 14.88 -27.47
CA ILE A 521 1.59 15.48 -28.49
C ILE A 521 0.21 14.84 -28.42
N LYS A 522 -0.85 15.64 -28.61
CA LYS A 522 -2.21 15.16 -28.85
C LYS A 522 -2.62 15.57 -30.27
N VAL A 523 -3.14 14.63 -31.04
CA VAL A 523 -3.56 14.82 -32.43
C VAL A 523 -4.78 13.95 -32.69
N ASP A 524 -5.73 14.43 -33.49
CA ASP A 524 -6.92 13.67 -33.83
C ASP A 524 -6.74 13.02 -35.20
N MET A 525 -6.68 11.68 -35.22
CA MET A 525 -6.54 10.89 -36.45
C MET A 525 -7.86 10.89 -37.23
N PRO A 526 -7.87 11.28 -38.52
CA PRO A 526 -9.12 11.40 -39.29
C PRO A 526 -9.91 10.10 -39.47
N ALA A 527 -11.24 10.20 -39.33
CA ALA A 527 -12.20 9.14 -39.70
C ALA A 527 -12.07 8.63 -41.16
N THR A 528 -11.41 9.39 -42.04
CA THR A 528 -11.14 9.05 -43.45
C THR A 528 -9.92 8.13 -43.64
N HIS A 529 -9.39 7.58 -42.56
CA HIS A 529 -8.37 6.54 -42.58
C HIS A 529 -9.03 5.16 -42.76
N ALA A 530 -8.64 4.48 -43.84
CA ALA A 530 -9.08 3.11 -44.15
C ALA A 530 -8.25 2.08 -43.35
N GLU A 531 -8.69 0.82 -43.35
CA GLU A 531 -7.98 -0.30 -42.70
C GLU A 531 -6.56 -0.46 -43.26
N HIS A 532 -5.57 -0.07 -42.45
CA HIS A 532 -4.15 -0.03 -42.81
C HIS A 532 -3.29 0.15 -41.55
N THR A 533 -1.98 -0.06 -41.65
CA THR A 533 -1.00 0.38 -40.65
C THR A 533 -0.28 1.60 -41.18
N TYR A 534 -0.50 2.76 -40.54
CA TYR A 534 0.13 4.02 -40.91
C TYR A 534 1.41 4.24 -40.09
N GLY A 535 2.46 4.74 -40.75
CA GLY A 535 3.61 5.31 -40.06
C GLY A 535 3.29 6.73 -39.59
N VAL A 536 3.66 7.05 -38.35
CA VAL A 536 3.49 8.38 -37.73
C VAL A 536 4.86 8.93 -37.34
N SER A 537 5.18 10.16 -37.74
CA SER A 537 6.40 10.88 -37.35
C SER A 537 6.05 12.29 -36.89
N VAL A 538 6.91 12.89 -36.06
CA VAL A 538 6.81 14.29 -35.60
C VAL A 538 7.91 15.10 -36.29
N ALA A 539 7.51 16.11 -37.06
CA ALA A 539 8.42 17.03 -37.73
C ALA A 539 8.48 18.37 -36.97
N SER A 540 9.68 18.85 -36.64
CA SER A 540 9.95 20.17 -36.05
C SER A 540 11.11 20.88 -36.75
N SER A 541 11.44 22.11 -36.33
CA SER A 541 12.60 22.87 -36.85
C SER A 541 13.94 22.13 -36.68
N ARG A 542 14.06 21.31 -35.63
CA ARG A 542 15.24 20.46 -35.33
C ARG A 542 15.27 19.15 -36.14
N GLY A 543 14.21 18.84 -36.88
CA GLY A 543 14.12 17.71 -37.80
C GLY A 543 12.92 16.79 -37.54
N ASN A 544 12.94 15.61 -38.17
CA ASN A 544 11.89 14.59 -38.04
C ASN A 544 12.26 13.54 -36.98
N SER A 545 11.24 12.98 -36.34
CA SER A 545 11.38 11.83 -35.45
C SER A 545 11.48 10.51 -36.20
N ASN A 546 11.86 9.46 -35.47
CA ASN A 546 11.55 8.09 -35.84
C ASN A 546 10.06 7.91 -36.19
N TRP A 547 9.79 6.93 -37.05
CA TRP A 547 8.42 6.47 -37.32
C TRP A 547 7.93 5.55 -36.20
N ALA A 548 6.65 5.67 -35.85
CA ALA A 548 5.93 4.76 -34.98
C ALA A 548 4.60 4.34 -35.64
N GLU A 549 4.15 3.11 -35.38
CA GLU A 549 2.98 2.53 -36.05
C GLU A 549 1.65 2.90 -35.38
N PHE A 550 0.63 3.15 -36.21
CA PHE A 550 -0.77 3.31 -35.81
C PHE A 550 -1.68 2.52 -36.76
N LYS A 551 -2.50 1.61 -36.22
CA LYS A 551 -3.32 0.68 -37.03
C LYS A 551 -4.80 1.03 -37.02
N VAL A 552 -5.41 1.16 -38.19
CA VAL A 552 -6.87 1.22 -38.33
C VAL A 552 -7.40 -0.15 -38.74
N SER A 553 -8.51 -0.60 -38.14
CA SER A 553 -9.11 -1.92 -38.39
C SER A 553 -10.64 -1.89 -38.25
N ALA A 554 -11.34 -2.90 -38.77
CA ALA A 554 -12.79 -3.04 -38.56
C ALA A 554 -13.17 -3.06 -37.07
N ALA A 555 -14.32 -2.46 -36.72
CA ALA A 555 -14.80 -2.38 -35.35
C ALA A 555 -15.24 -3.75 -34.79
N SER A 556 -14.75 -4.13 -33.61
CA SER A 556 -15.21 -5.33 -32.91
C SER A 556 -16.58 -5.13 -32.25
N SER A 557 -17.34 -6.21 -32.10
CA SER A 557 -18.63 -6.27 -31.40
C SER A 557 -18.63 -5.59 -30.03
N SER A 558 -19.80 -5.08 -29.62
CA SER A 558 -20.04 -4.52 -28.28
C SER A 558 -19.53 -5.42 -27.14
N MET A 559 -18.97 -4.78 -26.11
CA MET A 559 -18.39 -5.46 -24.95
C MET A 559 -19.43 -6.35 -24.24
N PRO A 560 -19.05 -7.53 -23.74
CA PRO A 560 -19.96 -8.40 -23.01
C PRO A 560 -20.36 -7.79 -21.66
N GLU A 561 -21.56 -8.11 -21.17
CA GLU A 561 -22.01 -7.73 -19.83
C GLU A 561 -21.15 -8.39 -18.75
N ILE A 562 -20.74 -7.62 -17.73
CA ILE A 562 -20.05 -8.16 -16.55
C ILE A 562 -21.09 -8.82 -15.65
N LYS A 563 -21.22 -10.14 -15.77
CA LYS A 563 -22.33 -10.91 -15.23
C LYS A 563 -21.83 -12.15 -14.48
N PHE A 564 -22.47 -12.47 -13.35
CA PHE A 564 -22.09 -13.63 -12.53
C PHE A 564 -23.31 -14.48 -12.15
N HIS A 565 -23.09 -15.79 -12.12
CA HIS A 565 -24.06 -16.76 -11.61
C HIS A 565 -24.37 -16.52 -10.11
N PRO A 566 -25.54 -16.95 -9.60
CA PRO A 566 -25.83 -16.91 -8.17
C PRO A 566 -24.75 -17.61 -7.34
N PRO A 567 -24.24 -17.02 -6.23
CA PRO A 567 -23.18 -17.64 -5.45
C PRO A 567 -23.59 -18.96 -4.79
N THR A 568 -22.76 -19.98 -4.88
CA THR A 568 -22.92 -21.26 -4.18
C THR A 568 -22.34 -21.14 -2.76
N ALA A 569 -23.11 -21.53 -1.73
CA ALA A 569 -22.70 -21.43 -0.33
C ALA A 569 -22.30 -22.79 0.28
N ILE A 570 -21.18 -22.81 0.99
CA ILE A 570 -20.55 -23.98 1.61
C ILE A 570 -20.41 -23.71 3.11
N ARG A 571 -20.99 -24.53 3.99
CA ARG A 571 -20.92 -24.27 5.44
C ARG A 571 -19.53 -24.48 6.05
N THR A 572 -19.15 -23.56 6.92
CA THR A 572 -18.00 -23.67 7.84
C THR A 572 -18.43 -24.36 9.14
N LYS A 573 -17.47 -24.80 9.96
CA LYS A 573 -17.68 -25.16 11.37
C LYS A 573 -17.57 -23.94 12.28
N ALA A 574 -16.70 -23.01 11.91
CA ALA A 574 -16.28 -21.86 12.69
C ALA A 574 -16.70 -20.54 11.99
N ARG A 575 -16.65 -19.38 12.66
CA ARG A 575 -16.97 -18.07 12.05
C ARG A 575 -15.81 -17.60 11.19
N PRO A 576 -15.93 -17.57 9.84
CA PRO A 576 -14.80 -17.27 9.00
C PRO A 576 -14.46 -15.77 9.04
N THR A 577 -13.20 -15.45 9.30
CA THR A 577 -12.68 -14.08 9.42
C THR A 577 -11.75 -13.74 8.27
N ALA A 578 -10.92 -14.70 7.83
CA ALA A 578 -9.96 -14.54 6.75
C ALA A 578 -9.92 -15.77 5.83
N GLY A 579 -9.38 -15.61 4.62
CA GLY A 579 -9.12 -16.74 3.73
C GLY A 579 -8.06 -16.43 2.68
N ALA A 580 -7.41 -17.47 2.15
CA ALA A 580 -6.42 -17.39 1.08
C ALA A 580 -6.28 -18.73 0.35
N TRP A 581 -5.76 -18.71 -0.87
CA TRP A 581 -5.27 -19.91 -1.55
C TRP A 581 -3.87 -20.29 -1.09
N GLY A 582 -3.63 -21.59 -0.99
CA GLY A 582 -2.31 -22.17 -0.81
C GLY A 582 -1.50 -22.26 -2.10
N VAL A 583 -0.18 -22.43 -1.95
CA VAL A 583 0.72 -22.83 -3.04
C VAL A 583 0.44 -24.25 -3.54
N ASP A 584 -0.24 -25.06 -2.73
CA ASP A 584 -0.77 -26.39 -3.02
C ASP A 584 -2.17 -26.38 -3.70
N ASN A 585 -2.70 -25.20 -4.02
CA ASN A 585 -4.03 -24.96 -4.58
C ASN A 585 -5.22 -25.45 -3.72
N ARG A 586 -5.06 -25.64 -2.40
CA ARG A 586 -6.19 -25.72 -1.47
C ARG A 586 -6.59 -24.33 -0.97
N PHE A 587 -7.85 -24.15 -0.58
CA PHE A 587 -8.31 -22.90 0.05
C PHE A 587 -8.26 -23.03 1.57
N TYR A 588 -7.61 -22.08 2.22
CA TYR A 588 -7.41 -21.99 3.66
C TYR A 588 -8.28 -20.87 4.22
N MET A 589 -9.17 -21.20 5.16
CA MET A 589 -10.03 -20.25 5.86
C MET A 589 -9.63 -20.21 7.33
N GLY A 590 -9.33 -19.02 7.86
CA GLY A 590 -9.08 -18.79 9.29
C GLY A 590 -10.32 -18.21 9.99
N SER A 591 -10.53 -18.57 11.26
CA SER A 591 -11.75 -18.25 12.01
C SER A 591 -11.56 -17.41 13.28
N MET A 592 -12.69 -16.92 13.80
CA MET A 592 -12.77 -16.22 15.09
C MET A 592 -12.34 -17.13 16.27
N GLU A 593 -12.60 -18.43 16.15
CA GLU A 593 -12.29 -19.47 17.13
C GLU A 593 -10.86 -20.06 17.00
N GLY A 594 -9.93 -19.38 16.32
CA GLY A 594 -8.54 -19.86 16.20
C GLY A 594 -8.36 -21.11 15.33
N LEU A 595 -9.38 -21.49 14.55
CA LEU A 595 -9.35 -22.69 13.69
C LEU A 595 -9.01 -22.33 12.25
N ILE A 596 -8.33 -23.26 11.56
CA ILE A 596 -8.09 -23.15 10.11
C ILE A 596 -8.83 -24.30 9.42
N GLU A 597 -9.84 -24.00 8.62
CA GLU A 597 -10.53 -24.98 7.79
C GLU A 597 -9.97 -24.97 6.37
N VAL A 598 -9.51 -26.13 5.90
CA VAL A 598 -8.84 -26.29 4.60
C VAL A 598 -9.74 -27.08 3.66
N TYR A 599 -9.87 -26.60 2.42
CA TYR A 599 -10.79 -27.11 1.40
C TYR A 599 -10.02 -27.47 0.11
N ASP A 600 -10.17 -28.71 -0.35
CA ASP A 600 -9.78 -29.16 -1.69
C ASP A 600 -11.00 -29.10 -2.61
N PHE A 601 -10.87 -28.42 -3.74
CA PHE A 601 -11.93 -28.17 -4.71
C PHE A 601 -11.71 -28.94 -6.01
N ASP A 602 -12.79 -29.51 -6.55
CA ASP A 602 -12.83 -29.92 -7.96
C ASP A 602 -12.88 -28.69 -8.88
N MET A 603 -12.94 -28.95 -10.20
CA MET A 603 -12.99 -27.90 -11.23
C MET A 603 -14.35 -27.17 -11.30
N ASP A 604 -15.35 -27.58 -10.51
CA ASP A 604 -16.68 -26.97 -10.41
C ASP A 604 -16.94 -26.32 -9.04
N TYR A 605 -15.92 -26.25 -8.18
CA TYR A 605 -15.96 -25.77 -6.79
C TYR A 605 -16.80 -26.62 -5.82
N ASN A 606 -17.00 -27.91 -6.11
CA ASN A 606 -17.47 -28.87 -5.11
C ASN A 606 -16.31 -29.25 -4.16
N VAL A 607 -16.62 -29.39 -2.87
CA VAL A 607 -15.61 -29.76 -1.85
C VAL A 607 -15.30 -31.25 -1.93
N LYS A 608 -14.10 -31.60 -2.42
CA LYS A 608 -13.60 -32.99 -2.50
C LYS A 608 -13.13 -33.51 -1.15
N LYS A 609 -12.38 -32.68 -0.41
CA LYS A 609 -11.83 -33.01 0.91
C LYS A 609 -11.86 -31.77 1.79
N LYS A 610 -12.11 -31.97 3.09
CA LYS A 610 -12.08 -30.94 4.12
C LYS A 610 -11.20 -31.36 5.29
N GLN A 611 -10.37 -30.47 5.79
CA GLN A 611 -9.49 -30.65 6.95
C GLN A 611 -9.73 -29.47 7.93
N THR A 612 -9.45 -29.68 9.21
CA THR A 612 -9.48 -28.62 10.22
C THR A 612 -8.20 -28.71 11.03
N LEU A 613 -7.40 -27.65 11.01
CA LEU A 613 -6.20 -27.49 11.80
C LEU A 613 -6.56 -26.70 13.05
N LYS A 614 -5.94 -27.08 14.18
CA LYS A 614 -6.16 -26.46 15.49
C LYS A 614 -4.91 -25.79 16.07
N VAL A 615 -3.78 -25.82 15.36
CA VAL A 615 -2.45 -25.41 15.85
C VAL A 615 -2.37 -23.98 16.43
N ILE A 616 -3.29 -23.07 16.06
CA ILE A 616 -3.44 -21.76 16.71
C ILE A 616 -4.22 -21.90 18.03
N ASP A 617 -5.47 -22.39 18.00
CA ASP A 617 -6.30 -22.69 19.18
C ASP A 617 -5.58 -23.53 20.26
N GLU A 618 -4.80 -24.55 19.86
CA GLU A 618 -4.09 -25.44 20.79
C GLU A 618 -2.81 -24.82 21.40
N LYS A 619 -2.17 -23.86 20.73
CA LYS A 619 -0.95 -23.18 21.24
C LYS A 619 -1.24 -21.82 21.87
N TYR A 620 -2.28 -21.15 21.41
CA TYR A 620 -2.74 -19.83 21.84
C TYR A 620 -4.27 -19.83 22.03
N PRO A 621 -4.80 -20.51 23.07
CA PRO A 621 -6.24 -20.64 23.27
C PRO A 621 -6.95 -19.28 23.36
N GLY A 622 -7.96 -19.08 22.51
CA GLY A 622 -8.70 -17.82 22.41
C GLY A 622 -8.09 -16.76 21.49
N ASP A 623 -6.97 -17.02 20.80
CA ASP A 623 -6.49 -16.15 19.73
C ASP A 623 -7.42 -16.26 18.49
N THR A 624 -8.03 -15.14 18.10
CA THR A 624 -8.77 -15.01 16.84
C THR A 624 -7.79 -14.84 15.69
N ILE A 625 -8.01 -15.56 14.58
CA ILE A 625 -7.29 -15.33 13.32
C ILE A 625 -7.94 -14.17 12.57
N LEU A 626 -7.15 -13.25 12.01
CA LEU A 626 -7.61 -12.08 11.26
C LEU A 626 -6.92 -11.93 9.89
N GLY A 627 -5.77 -12.57 9.69
CA GLY A 627 -5.07 -12.64 8.41
C GLY A 627 -4.50 -14.04 8.16
N ILE A 628 -4.48 -14.47 6.89
CA ILE A 628 -3.92 -15.76 6.48
C ILE A 628 -3.36 -15.66 5.06
N ARG A 629 -2.16 -16.19 4.82
CA ARG A 629 -1.51 -16.19 3.50
C ARG A 629 -0.50 -17.33 3.39
N ALA A 630 -0.48 -18.04 2.26
CA ALA A 630 0.63 -18.92 1.95
C ALA A 630 1.83 -18.11 1.43
N ASP A 631 3.03 -18.52 1.81
CA ASP A 631 4.29 -17.97 1.30
C ASP A 631 4.48 -18.36 -0.17
N PRO A 632 4.47 -17.42 -1.13
CA PRO A 632 4.49 -17.77 -2.55
C PRO A 632 5.84 -18.36 -3.00
N TYR A 633 6.88 -18.24 -2.16
CA TYR A 633 8.18 -18.88 -2.33
C TYR A 633 8.21 -20.35 -1.89
N SER A 634 7.28 -20.79 -1.04
CA SER A 634 7.34 -22.13 -0.45
C SER A 634 7.08 -23.26 -1.44
N ASP A 635 7.71 -24.40 -1.17
CA ASP A 635 7.51 -25.70 -1.82
C ASP A 635 6.03 -26.10 -1.72
N PRO A 636 5.31 -26.37 -2.83
CA PRO A 636 3.92 -26.83 -2.78
C PRO A 636 3.70 -28.12 -1.98
N GLU A 637 4.69 -28.99 -1.83
CA GLU A 637 4.60 -30.18 -0.97
C GLU A 637 4.84 -29.87 0.52
N LYS A 638 5.45 -28.71 0.83
CA LYS A 638 5.87 -28.28 2.18
C LYS A 638 5.53 -26.81 2.44
N GLN A 639 4.31 -26.41 2.09
CA GLN A 639 3.84 -25.03 2.18
C GLN A 639 4.12 -24.40 3.55
N HIS A 640 4.59 -23.15 3.53
CA HIS A 640 4.62 -22.30 4.71
C HIS A 640 3.37 -21.43 4.76
N LEU A 641 2.56 -21.59 5.81
CA LEU A 641 1.31 -20.86 6.00
C LEU A 641 1.48 -19.80 7.09
N TYR A 642 1.38 -18.52 6.72
CA TYR A 642 1.50 -17.39 7.64
C TYR A 642 0.10 -16.99 8.11
N VAL A 643 -0.01 -16.67 9.39
CA VAL A 643 -1.28 -16.36 10.07
C VAL A 643 -1.08 -15.18 11.00
N ALA A 644 -1.91 -14.15 10.85
CA ALA A 644 -2.00 -13.03 11.79
C ALA A 644 -3.16 -13.29 12.77
N HIS A 645 -2.86 -13.27 14.06
CA HIS A 645 -3.79 -13.66 15.12
C HIS A 645 -3.57 -12.90 16.44
N SER A 646 -4.60 -12.82 17.27
CA SER A 646 -4.55 -12.18 18.59
C SER A 646 -5.73 -12.58 19.46
N ASN A 647 -5.52 -12.69 20.77
CA ASN A 647 -6.61 -12.66 21.74
C ASN A 647 -7.18 -11.22 21.81
N LEU A 648 -8.40 -11.04 21.28
CA LEU A 648 -9.09 -9.76 21.16
C LEU A 648 -9.92 -9.37 22.41
N GLY A 649 -9.64 -10.01 23.55
CA GLY A 649 -10.33 -9.80 24.83
C GLY A 649 -9.44 -10.10 26.05
N ALA A 650 -8.12 -10.03 25.87
CA ALA A 650 -7.12 -10.55 26.82
C ALA A 650 -7.18 -9.94 28.23
N ALA A 651 -7.76 -8.75 28.38
CA ALA A 651 -7.97 -8.06 29.64
C ALA A 651 -9.48 -7.84 29.94
N GLY A 652 -10.34 -8.80 29.58
CA GLY A 652 -11.75 -8.82 30.00
C GLY A 652 -12.74 -8.12 29.06
N GLY A 653 -12.34 -7.68 27.86
CA GLY A 653 -13.29 -7.23 26.85
C GLY A 653 -13.66 -5.74 26.94
N ASN A 654 -14.90 -5.46 27.36
CA ASN A 654 -15.43 -4.09 27.44
C ASN A 654 -14.79 -3.24 28.55
N ASP A 655 -14.09 -3.88 29.48
CA ASP A 655 -13.78 -3.29 30.79
C ASP A 655 -12.44 -2.55 30.79
N CYS A 656 -12.52 -1.22 30.64
CA CYS A 656 -11.37 -0.35 30.78
C CYS A 656 -10.90 -0.20 32.24
N GLU A 657 -11.70 -0.52 33.26
CA GLU A 657 -11.24 -0.53 34.65
C GLU A 657 -10.38 -1.76 34.95
N VAL A 658 -10.73 -2.94 34.42
CA VAL A 658 -9.83 -4.11 34.41
C VAL A 658 -8.53 -3.76 33.69
N THR A 659 -8.62 -3.14 32.52
CA THR A 659 -7.45 -2.72 31.74
C THR A 659 -6.58 -1.71 32.52
N LYS A 660 -7.17 -0.64 33.07
CA LYS A 660 -6.49 0.36 33.92
C LYS A 660 -5.83 -0.24 35.15
N LYS A 661 -6.49 -1.20 35.81
CA LYS A 661 -6.05 -1.79 37.08
C LYS A 661 -4.96 -2.86 36.90
N HIS A 662 -5.05 -3.67 35.85
CA HIS A 662 -4.18 -4.83 35.66
C HIS A 662 -3.16 -4.67 34.53
N GLY A 663 -3.36 -3.71 33.62
CA GLY A 663 -2.55 -3.54 32.42
C GLY A 663 -2.90 -4.54 31.32
N MET A 664 -2.26 -4.39 30.16
CA MET A 664 -2.45 -5.28 29.02
C MET A 664 -1.13 -5.50 28.30
N VAL A 665 -0.72 -6.75 28.13
CA VAL A 665 0.42 -7.10 27.26
C VAL A 665 0.03 -6.93 25.79
N PHE A 666 0.99 -6.65 24.92
CA PHE A 666 0.81 -6.67 23.47
C PHE A 666 0.53 -8.12 23.00
N PRO A 667 -0.71 -8.49 22.63
CA PRO A 667 -1.09 -9.90 22.50
C PRO A 667 -1.09 -10.41 21.06
N GLY A 668 -0.94 -9.52 20.07
CA GLY A 668 -0.99 -9.83 18.65
C GLY A 668 0.29 -10.48 18.15
N ARG A 669 0.15 -11.37 17.16
CA ARG A 669 1.22 -12.18 16.59
C ARG A 669 1.02 -12.39 15.09
N ILE A 670 2.13 -12.60 14.41
CA ILE A 670 2.18 -13.28 13.11
C ILE A 670 3.02 -14.55 13.33
N SER A 671 2.40 -15.70 13.10
CA SER A 671 3.02 -17.02 13.22
C SER A 671 3.15 -17.68 11.85
N ARG A 672 4.19 -18.49 11.67
CA ARG A 672 4.40 -19.35 10.50
C ARG A 672 4.10 -20.80 10.90
N ILE A 673 3.24 -21.46 10.15
CA ILE A 673 2.83 -22.86 10.37
C ILE A 673 3.45 -23.73 9.26
N THR A 674 4.09 -24.83 9.66
CA THR A 674 4.96 -25.67 8.83
C THR A 674 4.86 -27.16 9.22
N GLY A 675 5.60 -28.01 8.50
CA GLY A 675 5.77 -29.43 8.82
C GLY A 675 4.57 -30.33 8.44
N PRO A 676 4.71 -31.65 8.62
CA PRO A 676 3.66 -32.62 8.34
C PRO A 676 2.34 -32.26 9.06
N ASP A 677 1.24 -32.32 8.32
CA ASP A 677 -0.11 -31.96 8.76
C ASP A 677 -0.27 -30.58 9.45
N TYR A 678 0.67 -29.64 9.19
CA TYR A 678 0.67 -28.27 9.73
C TYR A 678 0.75 -28.23 11.27
N THR A 679 1.65 -29.05 11.84
CA THR A 679 1.82 -29.23 13.30
C THR A 679 2.93 -28.36 13.92
N ARG A 680 3.92 -27.89 13.15
CA ARG A 680 4.98 -26.99 13.63
C ARG A 680 4.51 -25.54 13.51
N ILE A 681 4.83 -24.71 14.51
CA ILE A 681 4.42 -23.30 14.53
C ILE A 681 5.50 -22.41 15.16
N GLU A 682 6.02 -21.51 14.33
CA GLU A 682 7.17 -20.62 14.55
C GLU A 682 6.73 -19.15 14.68
N LYS A 683 7.49 -18.35 15.44
CA LYS A 683 7.29 -16.89 15.52
C LYS A 683 7.76 -16.22 14.22
N VAL A 684 6.98 -15.28 13.67
CA VAL A 684 7.44 -14.35 12.62
C VAL A 684 7.48 -12.93 13.15
N VAL A 685 6.38 -12.49 13.79
CA VAL A 685 6.29 -11.22 14.52
C VAL A 685 5.55 -11.47 15.83
N THR A 686 6.02 -10.95 16.96
CA THR A 686 5.29 -10.98 18.25
C THR A 686 5.26 -9.60 18.91
N ASN A 687 4.53 -9.48 20.03
CA ASN A 687 4.31 -8.22 20.75
C ASN A 687 3.67 -7.14 19.87
N LEU A 688 2.76 -7.56 18.98
CA LEU A 688 1.92 -6.64 18.21
C LEU A 688 0.74 -6.14 19.05
N PRO A 689 0.33 -4.88 18.87
CA PRO A 689 -0.80 -4.32 19.59
C PRO A 689 -2.14 -4.91 19.12
N ALA A 690 -3.09 -5.00 20.03
CA ALA A 690 -4.49 -5.27 19.72
C ALA A 690 -5.41 -4.60 20.76
N ALA A 691 -6.63 -4.25 20.39
CA ALA A 691 -7.59 -3.71 21.34
C ALA A 691 -8.11 -4.81 22.29
N ASN A 692 -8.55 -4.43 23.49
CA ASN A 692 -9.25 -5.36 24.40
C ASN A 692 -10.66 -5.70 23.89
N LYS A 693 -11.14 -5.06 22.82
CA LYS A 693 -12.38 -5.41 22.13
C LYS A 693 -12.40 -4.88 20.69
N GLY A 694 -13.18 -5.53 19.82
CA GLY A 694 -13.74 -4.89 18.63
C GLY A 694 -13.25 -5.39 17.27
N GLY A 695 -12.41 -6.44 17.23
CA GLY A 695 -11.82 -6.92 15.97
C GLY A 695 -10.63 -6.09 15.49
N LEU A 696 -10.02 -5.32 16.40
CA LEU A 696 -8.89 -4.44 16.12
C LEU A 696 -7.58 -5.11 16.57
N GLY A 697 -6.75 -5.53 15.61
CA GLY A 697 -5.46 -6.17 15.87
C GLY A 697 -4.61 -6.28 14.59
N PRO A 698 -3.67 -7.24 14.52
CA PRO A 698 -2.97 -7.57 13.28
C PRO A 698 -3.93 -8.32 12.33
N ASN A 699 -4.33 -7.66 11.25
CA ASN A 699 -5.36 -8.11 10.31
C ASN A 699 -4.73 -8.78 9.06
N GLY A 700 -5.25 -8.51 7.86
CA GLY A 700 -4.81 -9.13 6.60
C GLY A 700 -3.31 -8.97 6.31
N ILE A 701 -2.75 -10.00 5.66
CA ILE A 701 -1.32 -10.13 5.31
C ILE A 701 -1.14 -10.46 3.82
N ASP A 702 -0.08 -9.92 3.20
CA ASP A 702 0.37 -10.28 1.85
C ASP A 702 1.88 -10.09 1.68
N PHE A 703 2.45 -10.66 0.60
CA PHE A 703 3.88 -10.56 0.28
C PHE A 703 4.14 -9.66 -0.93
N SER A 704 5.29 -9.00 -1.00
CA SER A 704 5.78 -8.34 -2.22
C SER A 704 6.32 -9.33 -3.26
N LEU A 705 6.85 -8.83 -4.38
CA LEU A 705 7.62 -9.62 -5.34
C LEU A 705 9.06 -9.94 -4.89
N ASP A 706 9.53 -9.33 -3.81
CA ASP A 706 10.85 -9.59 -3.18
C ASP A 706 10.75 -10.49 -1.94
N GLY A 707 9.52 -10.74 -1.46
CA GLY A 707 9.26 -11.61 -0.30
C GLY A 707 9.23 -10.90 1.06
N ASP A 708 9.26 -9.57 1.09
CA ASP A 708 8.86 -8.81 2.28
C ASP A 708 7.39 -9.12 2.62
N LEU A 709 7.10 -9.40 3.89
CA LEU A 709 5.74 -9.59 4.39
C LEU A 709 5.18 -8.24 4.83
N PHE A 710 3.98 -7.92 4.37
CA PHE A 710 3.21 -6.77 4.81
C PHE A 710 2.03 -7.24 5.66
N TRP A 711 1.65 -6.45 6.67
CA TRP A 711 0.42 -6.67 7.42
C TRP A 711 -0.32 -5.37 7.72
N ALA A 712 -1.64 -5.45 7.69
CA ALA A 712 -2.52 -4.38 8.13
C ALA A 712 -2.66 -4.43 9.66
N GLN A 713 -2.52 -3.30 10.35
CA GLN A 713 -2.54 -3.22 11.81
C GLN A 713 -3.51 -2.14 12.27
N ALA A 714 -4.52 -2.55 13.05
CA ALA A 714 -5.50 -1.64 13.60
C ALA A 714 -4.91 -0.59 14.54
N SER A 715 -5.60 0.54 14.66
CA SER A 715 -5.59 1.39 15.85
C SER A 715 -6.15 0.64 17.05
N VAL A 716 -5.83 1.10 18.26
CA VAL A 716 -6.51 0.69 19.50
C VAL A 716 -7.20 1.85 20.23
N GLY A 717 -6.99 3.09 19.78
CA GLY A 717 -7.81 4.26 20.10
C GLY A 717 -9.00 4.43 19.12
N ASN A 718 -9.70 5.57 19.17
CA ASN A 718 -10.78 5.88 18.23
C ASN A 718 -10.77 7.36 17.78
N GLY A 719 -9.91 7.66 16.79
CA GLY A 719 -9.62 9.01 16.30
C GLY A 719 -8.47 9.67 17.03
N GLY A 720 -7.58 8.88 17.64
CA GLY A 720 -6.50 9.33 18.50
C GLY A 720 -6.72 8.98 19.98
N PRO A 721 -7.77 9.51 20.64
CA PRO A 721 -8.01 9.24 22.05
C PRO A 721 -8.17 7.74 22.37
N PRO A 722 -7.58 7.27 23.49
CA PRO A 722 -7.97 6.01 24.11
C PRO A 722 -9.47 6.05 24.49
N VAL A 723 -10.23 5.00 24.14
CA VAL A 723 -11.66 4.92 24.47
C VAL A 723 -12.01 3.63 25.20
N CYS A 724 -12.80 3.74 26.27
CA CYS A 724 -13.08 2.62 27.17
C CYS A 724 -13.72 1.40 26.47
N PHE A 725 -14.56 1.61 25.45
CA PHE A 725 -15.21 0.49 24.75
C PHE A 725 -14.27 -0.36 23.86
N LEU A 726 -13.02 0.07 23.69
CA LEU A 726 -11.91 -0.69 23.06
C LEU A 726 -10.86 -1.14 24.10
N GLY A 727 -11.08 -0.89 25.39
CA GLY A 727 -10.17 -1.15 26.50
C GLY A 727 -9.50 0.10 27.11
N GLY A 728 -9.58 1.27 26.46
CA GLY A 728 -8.90 2.48 26.92
C GLY A 728 -7.37 2.44 26.73
N LEU A 729 -6.91 1.80 25.65
CA LEU A 729 -5.50 1.60 25.32
C LEU A 729 -4.96 2.76 24.46
N GLN A 730 -3.66 3.04 24.57
CA GLN A 730 -2.98 4.01 23.71
C GLN A 730 -2.48 3.35 22.42
N ASP A 731 -2.39 4.14 21.35
CA ASP A 731 -1.79 3.73 20.08
C ASP A 731 -0.26 3.62 20.16
N SER A 732 0.33 2.63 19.48
CA SER A 732 1.78 2.36 19.48
C SER A 732 2.45 2.79 18.15
N PRO A 733 3.79 2.81 18.04
CA PRO A 733 4.48 3.12 16.79
C PRO A 733 4.06 2.25 15.58
N LEU A 734 3.45 1.09 15.81
CA LEU A 734 2.96 0.18 14.76
C LEU A 734 1.43 0.19 14.59
N THR A 735 0.64 0.77 15.49
CA THR A 735 -0.84 0.80 15.33
C THR A 735 -1.27 1.74 14.20
N ALA A 736 -2.52 1.59 13.77
CA ALA A 736 -3.17 2.44 12.79
C ALA A 736 -2.39 2.56 11.45
N SER A 737 -1.93 1.45 10.90
CA SER A 737 -0.93 1.43 9.81
C SER A 737 -0.99 0.15 8.96
N VAL A 738 -0.26 0.17 7.85
CA VAL A 738 0.22 -1.03 7.15
C VAL A 738 1.73 -1.11 7.38
N ASN A 739 2.18 -2.20 7.98
CA ASN A 739 3.58 -2.43 8.37
C ASN A 739 4.29 -3.40 7.42
N ARG A 740 5.62 -3.47 7.56
CA ARG A 740 6.53 -4.33 6.78
C ARG A 740 7.46 -5.12 7.68
N ALA A 741 7.62 -6.41 7.38
CA ALA A 741 8.57 -7.34 7.99
C ALA A 741 9.48 -7.93 6.90
N GLN A 742 10.76 -7.57 6.94
CA GLN A 742 11.83 -8.09 6.08
C GLN A 742 12.43 -9.38 6.69
N PHE A 743 11.56 -10.35 7.01
CA PHE A 743 11.90 -11.52 7.85
C PHE A 743 12.95 -12.48 7.25
N ARG A 744 13.31 -12.32 5.98
CA ARG A 744 14.36 -13.09 5.28
C ARG A 744 15.77 -12.52 5.46
N ARG A 745 15.93 -11.39 6.16
CA ARG A 745 17.26 -10.82 6.43
C ARG A 745 18.03 -11.65 7.47
N PRO A 746 19.38 -11.77 7.36
CA PRO A 746 20.19 -12.47 8.37
C PRO A 746 20.13 -11.88 9.78
N ASP A 747 19.88 -10.58 9.90
CA ASP A 747 19.84 -9.81 11.16
C ASP A 747 18.42 -9.66 11.76
N TYR A 748 17.39 -10.26 11.16
CA TYR A 748 15.99 -10.06 11.54
C TYR A 748 15.64 -10.53 12.97
N THR A 749 14.85 -9.72 13.67
CA THR A 749 14.36 -9.99 15.04
C THR A 749 12.84 -10.23 15.03
N PRO A 750 12.33 -11.43 15.41
CA PRO A 750 10.89 -11.74 15.36
C PRO A 750 10.08 -11.26 16.56
N ASP A 751 10.73 -10.96 17.68
CA ASP A 751 10.09 -10.40 18.88
C ASP A 751 10.28 -8.87 18.86
N ILE A 752 9.19 -8.11 18.95
CA ILE A 752 9.26 -6.65 19.01
C ILE A 752 9.52 -6.24 20.45
N ASP A 753 10.72 -5.70 20.70
CA ASP A 753 11.01 -4.94 21.90
C ASP A 753 10.63 -3.47 21.71
N TYR A 754 10.09 -2.89 22.77
CA TYR A 754 9.82 -1.46 22.88
C TYR A 754 10.88 -0.80 23.79
N VAL A 755 11.08 0.51 23.65
CA VAL A 755 11.84 1.34 24.60
C VAL A 755 10.99 2.53 25.00
N TRP A 756 11.18 3.06 26.21
CA TRP A 756 10.63 4.36 26.57
C TRP A 756 11.23 5.45 25.67
N LYS A 757 10.40 6.41 25.24
CA LYS A 757 10.90 7.71 24.78
C LYS A 757 11.60 8.41 25.94
N ASN A 758 12.53 9.31 25.62
CA ASN A 758 13.38 9.95 26.63
C ASN A 758 12.64 11.05 27.44
N THR A 759 11.59 10.66 28.16
CA THR A 759 10.82 11.54 29.04
C THR A 759 11.40 11.52 30.46
N THR A 760 12.06 12.61 30.82
CA THR A 760 12.56 12.85 32.18
C THR A 760 11.40 12.97 33.18
N GLY A 761 11.13 11.92 33.95
CA GLY A 761 10.39 12.05 35.22
C GLY A 761 9.54 10.86 35.67
N MET A 762 8.79 10.21 34.76
CA MET A 762 7.70 9.31 35.17
C MET A 762 7.80 7.90 34.59
N ILE A 763 8.70 7.10 35.16
CA ILE A 763 8.73 5.64 34.93
C ILE A 763 7.57 5.00 35.71
N ALA A 764 6.42 4.82 35.07
CA ALA A 764 5.35 4.00 35.60
C ALA A 764 5.85 2.56 35.83
N LYS A 765 5.65 2.01 37.04
CA LYS A 765 5.95 0.60 37.32
C LYS A 765 5.02 -0.26 36.47
N GLY A 766 5.59 -1.14 35.64
CA GLY A 766 4.81 -2.02 34.77
C GLY A 766 4.08 -3.12 35.54
N LEU A 767 3.36 -3.95 34.79
CA LEU A 767 2.75 -5.20 35.26
C LEU A 767 3.60 -5.91 36.33
N ALA A 768 3.01 -6.09 37.52
CA ALA A 768 3.63 -6.71 38.69
C ALA A 768 5.00 -6.12 39.14
N ASN A 769 5.13 -4.79 39.15
CA ASN A 769 6.34 -4.05 39.55
C ASN A 769 7.60 -4.32 38.70
N LYS A 770 7.47 -4.96 37.54
CA LYS A 770 8.60 -5.18 36.61
C LYS A 770 8.92 -3.92 35.83
N ARG A 771 10.14 -3.84 35.28
CA ARG A 771 10.53 -2.78 34.33
C ARG A 771 9.59 -2.83 33.13
N ALA A 772 8.79 -1.78 32.97
CA ALA A 772 8.27 -1.35 31.68
C ALA A 772 9.46 -0.90 30.81
N PRO A 773 9.38 -0.99 29.47
CA PRO A 773 8.16 -1.12 28.66
C PRO A 773 7.72 -2.57 28.41
N ASN A 774 6.39 -2.74 28.32
CA ASN A 774 5.66 -3.87 27.70
C ASN A 774 4.14 -3.81 28.01
N ASP A 775 3.62 -2.69 28.54
CA ASP A 775 2.21 -2.50 28.87
C ASP A 775 1.56 -1.58 27.82
N GLN A 776 0.59 -2.11 27.09
CA GLN A 776 -0.08 -1.43 25.99
C GLN A 776 -0.97 -0.26 26.46
N ARG A 777 -1.19 -0.11 27.78
CA ARG A 777 -1.74 1.15 28.35
C ARG A 777 -0.91 2.36 27.94
N GLU A 778 0.42 2.25 27.98
CA GLU A 778 1.36 3.37 27.77
C GLU A 778 2.05 3.32 26.39
N ALA A 779 1.45 2.63 25.42
CA ALA A 779 2.10 2.30 24.16
C ALA A 779 2.53 3.51 23.32
N SER A 780 1.93 4.69 23.53
CA SER A 780 2.29 5.91 22.79
C SER A 780 3.56 6.58 23.33
N SER A 781 3.87 6.36 24.61
CA SER A 781 5.10 6.76 25.27
C SER A 781 6.30 5.86 24.90
N TYR A 782 6.09 4.84 24.08
CA TYR A 782 7.13 3.92 23.62
C TYR A 782 7.56 4.19 22.17
N SER A 783 8.84 3.95 21.89
CA SER A 783 9.40 3.73 20.56
C SER A 783 9.68 2.24 20.34
N ILE A 784 9.91 1.83 19.10
CA ILE A 784 10.49 0.50 18.79
C ILE A 784 11.96 0.51 19.24
N ALA A 785 12.44 -0.56 19.85
CA ALA A 785 13.83 -0.62 20.32
C ALA A 785 14.84 -0.57 19.16
N PRO A 786 15.96 0.18 19.24
CA PRO A 786 16.92 0.30 18.14
C PRO A 786 17.59 -1.01 17.68
N TRP A 787 17.52 -2.07 18.50
CA TRP A 787 18.01 -3.42 18.16
C TRP A 787 16.98 -4.30 17.45
N VAL A 788 15.71 -3.91 17.36
CA VAL A 788 14.73 -4.57 16.48
C VAL A 788 15.08 -4.27 15.03
N LYS A 789 15.27 -5.30 14.20
CA LYS A 789 15.72 -5.20 12.81
C LYS A 789 14.72 -5.80 11.83
N GLY A 790 14.52 -5.09 10.72
CA GLY A 790 13.65 -5.52 9.63
C GLY A 790 12.15 -5.44 9.92
N ILE A 791 11.73 -4.68 10.94
CA ILE A 791 10.32 -4.39 11.25
C ILE A 791 10.13 -2.87 11.23
N GLU A 792 9.16 -2.37 10.48
CA GLU A 792 8.79 -0.95 10.43
C GLU A 792 7.33 -0.74 10.01
N TRP A 793 6.81 0.47 10.21
CA TRP A 793 5.59 0.92 9.55
C TRP A 793 5.91 1.38 8.12
N TYR A 794 5.14 0.91 7.13
CA TYR A 794 5.35 1.26 5.73
C TYR A 794 4.47 2.42 5.29
N ALA A 795 3.18 2.39 5.64
CA ALA A 795 2.23 3.48 5.45
C ALA A 795 1.36 3.61 6.71
N ALA A 796 1.13 4.83 7.19
CA ALA A 796 0.43 5.10 8.43
C ALA A 796 -0.95 5.73 8.21
N GLY A 797 -1.73 5.88 9.27
CA GLY A 797 -2.93 6.72 9.27
C GLY A 797 -4.21 6.03 8.84
N PHE A 798 -4.42 4.78 9.24
CA PHE A 798 -5.64 4.02 8.94
C PHE A 798 -6.30 3.55 10.26
N HIS A 799 -7.59 3.79 10.48
CA HIS A 799 -8.24 3.41 11.76
C HIS A 799 -8.22 1.90 11.98
N ASN A 800 -8.73 1.13 11.02
CA ASN A 800 -8.70 -0.32 11.03
C ASN A 800 -8.47 -0.79 9.59
N PRO A 801 -7.21 -0.77 9.10
CA PRO A 801 -6.89 -1.39 7.84
C PRO A 801 -7.11 -2.90 8.03
N PHE A 802 -8.10 -3.47 7.35
CA PHE A 802 -8.58 -4.82 7.61
C PHE A 802 -8.02 -5.85 6.63
N SER A 803 -7.84 -5.45 5.37
CA SER A 803 -7.26 -6.31 4.34
C SER A 803 -6.31 -5.49 3.47
N ILE A 804 -5.31 -6.17 2.94
CA ILE A 804 -4.35 -5.65 1.97
C ILE A 804 -4.22 -6.61 0.80
N VAL A 805 -3.86 -6.07 -0.36
CA VAL A 805 -3.49 -6.85 -1.53
C VAL A 805 -2.26 -6.25 -2.20
N TRP A 806 -1.29 -7.11 -2.50
CA TRP A 806 -0.21 -6.81 -3.43
C TRP A 806 -0.66 -7.22 -4.84
N THR A 807 -0.75 -6.25 -5.74
CA THR A 807 -1.30 -6.41 -7.10
C THR A 807 -0.26 -6.93 -8.10
N THR A 808 -0.71 -7.38 -9.27
CA THR A 808 0.17 -7.66 -10.41
C THR A 808 0.94 -6.43 -10.91
N ASP A 809 0.54 -5.21 -10.55
CA ASP A 809 1.24 -3.96 -10.92
C ASP A 809 2.37 -3.56 -9.96
N GLY A 810 2.62 -4.34 -8.91
CA GLY A 810 3.57 -3.96 -7.85
C GLY A 810 3.00 -2.96 -6.84
N GLU A 811 1.72 -2.58 -6.98
CA GLU A 811 1.04 -1.69 -6.06
C GLU A 811 0.49 -2.45 -4.85
N LEU A 812 0.66 -1.88 -3.65
CA LEU A 812 0.01 -2.30 -2.41
C LEU A 812 -1.26 -1.48 -2.17
N TRP A 813 -2.39 -2.12 -1.86
CA TRP A 813 -3.66 -1.45 -1.56
C TRP A 813 -4.28 -1.96 -0.28
N THR A 814 -5.07 -1.14 0.42
CA THR A 814 -5.78 -1.51 1.65
C THR A 814 -7.25 -1.08 1.68
N THR A 815 -8.07 -1.81 2.42
CA THR A 815 -9.37 -1.38 2.94
C THR A 815 -9.23 -0.95 4.39
N THR A 816 -9.67 0.27 4.74
CA THR A 816 -9.74 0.74 6.13
C THR A 816 -11.17 1.09 6.54
N ASN A 817 -11.56 0.69 7.74
CA ASN A 817 -12.80 1.19 8.33
C ASN A 817 -12.67 2.67 8.70
N GLY A 818 -13.80 3.39 8.74
CA GLY A 818 -13.94 4.71 9.34
C GLY A 818 -14.01 4.64 10.88
N LEU A 819 -14.15 5.79 11.54
CA LEU A 819 -14.31 5.85 13.00
C LEU A 819 -15.51 5.05 13.50
N THR A 820 -15.31 4.29 14.58
CA THR A 820 -16.41 3.62 15.30
C THR A 820 -17.09 4.66 16.19
N GLY A 821 -17.87 5.55 15.55
CA GLY A 821 -18.77 6.56 16.14
C GLY A 821 -18.37 7.12 17.50
N GLY A 822 -17.47 8.11 17.53
CA GLY A 822 -16.95 8.66 18.79
C GLY A 822 -16.22 9.99 18.64
N ASN A 823 -15.36 10.29 19.61
CA ASN A 823 -14.62 11.54 19.67
C ASN A 823 -13.17 11.33 19.22
N ALA A 824 -12.79 11.92 18.08
CA ALA A 824 -11.39 12.09 17.70
C ALA A 824 -10.78 13.31 18.42
N TRP A 825 -9.49 13.60 18.30
CA TRP A 825 -8.97 14.89 18.80
C TRP A 825 -9.61 16.09 18.08
N ASP A 826 -9.88 17.18 18.83
CA ASP A 826 -10.19 18.46 18.19
C ASP A 826 -8.91 19.01 17.56
N THR A 827 -8.82 18.84 16.24
CA THR A 827 -7.68 19.28 15.43
C THR A 827 -7.38 20.77 15.56
N THR A 828 -8.34 21.59 15.99
CA THR A 828 -8.13 23.03 16.23
C THR A 828 -7.35 23.36 17.52
N GLN A 829 -7.11 22.36 18.38
CA GLN A 829 -6.41 22.51 19.67
C GLN A 829 -4.99 21.93 19.63
N ILE A 830 -4.64 21.12 18.62
CA ILE A 830 -3.34 20.46 18.49
C ILE A 830 -2.16 21.44 18.61
N PRO A 831 -2.12 22.60 17.93
CA PRO A 831 -0.96 23.51 18.02
C PRO A 831 -0.69 24.02 19.43
N GLU A 832 -1.74 24.25 20.22
CA GLU A 832 -1.62 24.70 21.60
C GLU A 832 -1.07 23.60 22.51
N TYR A 833 -1.40 22.34 22.25
CA TYR A 833 -0.87 21.19 22.99
C TYR A 833 0.57 20.84 22.59
N ILE A 834 0.92 20.90 21.30
CA ILE A 834 2.31 20.76 20.82
C ILE A 834 3.18 21.84 21.50
N LYS A 835 2.76 23.11 21.42
CA LYS A 835 3.44 24.24 22.05
C LYS A 835 3.61 24.00 23.56
N ARG A 836 2.55 23.57 24.26
CA ARG A 836 2.60 23.31 25.71
C ARG A 836 3.59 22.21 26.11
N MET A 837 3.79 21.19 25.27
CA MET A 837 4.83 20.17 25.48
C MET A 837 6.24 20.72 25.20
N GLN A 838 6.41 21.54 24.15
CA GLN A 838 7.68 22.21 23.83
C GLN A 838 8.10 23.20 24.93
N GLU A 839 7.14 23.90 25.56
CA GLU A 839 7.35 24.79 26.70
C GLU A 839 7.48 24.05 28.05
N GLY A 840 7.41 22.71 28.08
CA GLY A 840 7.50 21.90 29.31
C GLY A 840 6.32 22.05 30.28
N SER A 841 5.26 22.76 29.89
CA SER A 841 4.06 23.01 30.73
C SER A 841 3.15 21.78 30.91
N CYS A 842 3.47 20.68 30.22
CA CYS A 842 2.84 19.38 30.35
C CYS A 842 3.78 18.28 29.80
N ALA A 843 3.63 17.06 30.30
CA ALA A 843 4.25 15.87 29.74
C ALA A 843 3.24 15.05 28.92
N TRP A 844 3.74 14.15 28.08
CA TRP A 844 2.93 13.08 27.48
C TRP A 844 3.06 11.81 28.35
N PRO A 845 1.97 11.09 28.69
CA PRO A 845 0.65 11.08 28.05
C PRO A 845 -0.42 12.03 28.62
N GLU A 846 -0.11 12.88 29.60
CA GLU A 846 -1.09 13.79 30.23
C GLU A 846 -1.57 14.89 29.27
N CYS A 847 -0.71 15.33 28.33
CA CYS A 847 -0.99 16.41 27.39
C CYS A 847 -1.76 15.95 26.14
N GLN A 848 -2.92 15.32 26.34
CA GLN A 848 -3.83 14.95 25.27
C GLN A 848 -4.77 16.11 24.90
N PRO A 849 -4.88 16.49 23.61
CA PRO A 849 -5.89 17.44 23.15
C PRO A 849 -7.31 17.00 23.54
N PRO A 850 -8.27 17.92 23.72
CA PRO A 850 -9.65 17.56 24.02
C PRO A 850 -10.27 16.78 22.84
N ALA A 851 -11.15 15.83 23.16
CA ALA A 851 -11.79 14.98 22.17
C ALA A 851 -13.14 15.55 21.71
N LYS A 852 -13.39 15.55 20.40
CA LYS A 852 -14.57 16.11 19.73
C LYS A 852 -15.21 15.10 18.78
N PHE A 853 -16.53 15.06 18.78
CA PHE A 853 -17.28 14.08 18.01
C PHE A 853 -16.99 14.19 16.50
N ARG A 854 -16.60 13.07 15.90
CA ARG A 854 -16.35 12.95 14.45
C ARG A 854 -16.99 11.66 13.93
N LYS A 855 -17.28 11.65 12.63
CA LYS A 855 -17.67 10.44 11.87
C LYS A 855 -16.73 10.32 10.67
N SER A 856 -16.59 9.10 10.16
CA SER A 856 -16.12 8.84 8.80
C SER A 856 -16.80 7.58 8.31
N VAL A 857 -17.05 7.53 7.00
CA VAL A 857 -17.28 6.26 6.31
C VAL A 857 -15.94 5.55 6.07
N ASP A 858 -15.97 4.38 5.46
CA ASP A 858 -14.80 3.56 5.19
C ASP A 858 -14.08 4.03 3.92
N ARG A 859 -12.85 3.55 3.68
CA ARG A 859 -12.06 3.89 2.49
C ARG A 859 -11.41 2.66 1.87
N VAL A 860 -11.31 2.65 0.54
CA VAL A 860 -10.32 1.85 -0.21
C VAL A 860 -9.15 2.78 -0.55
N THR A 861 -7.92 2.48 -0.10
CA THR A 861 -6.78 3.40 -0.20
C THR A 861 -5.56 2.73 -0.84
N GLY A 862 -4.95 3.43 -1.80
CA GLY A 862 -3.75 3.02 -2.51
C GLY A 862 -3.55 3.87 -3.78
N PRO A 863 -2.54 3.55 -4.62
CA PRO A 863 -1.46 2.63 -4.29
C PRO A 863 -0.61 3.18 -3.14
N LEU A 864 -0.30 2.36 -2.14
CA LEU A 864 0.40 2.78 -0.94
C LEU A 864 1.92 2.86 -1.19
N ASN A 865 2.50 4.00 -0.86
CA ASN A 865 3.92 4.28 -0.92
C ASN A 865 4.52 4.30 0.50
N TYR A 866 5.85 4.22 0.59
CA TYR A 866 6.56 4.37 1.86
C TYR A 866 6.33 5.76 2.47
N LYS A 867 5.98 5.78 3.76
CA LYS A 867 5.61 6.97 4.56
C LYS A 867 4.38 7.77 4.09
N ASP A 868 3.54 7.16 3.26
CA ASP A 868 2.15 7.62 3.06
C ASP A 868 1.43 7.77 4.41
N TYR A 869 0.58 8.79 4.52
CA TYR A 869 -0.31 8.99 5.67
C TYR A 869 -1.77 8.99 5.22
N GLY A 870 -2.63 8.19 5.85
CA GLY A 870 -4.05 8.05 5.52
C GLY A 870 -5.00 8.98 6.29
N GLY A 871 -4.49 9.80 7.21
CA GLY A 871 -5.31 10.78 7.94
C GLY A 871 -5.93 10.30 9.26
N TYR A 872 -5.45 9.21 9.87
CA TYR A 872 -5.81 8.81 11.23
C TYR A 872 -4.64 9.03 12.21
N PRO A 873 -4.82 9.78 13.31
CA PRO A 873 -3.69 10.22 14.12
C PRO A 873 -3.12 9.11 15.01
N ASN A 874 -1.83 9.23 15.34
CA ASN A 874 -1.07 8.34 16.19
C ASN A 874 0.04 9.15 16.90
N PRO A 875 -0.09 9.44 18.20
CA PRO A 875 0.90 10.24 18.94
C PRO A 875 2.26 9.56 19.03
N ALA A 876 2.30 8.23 18.98
CA ALA A 876 3.56 7.52 19.10
C ALA A 876 4.52 7.95 17.97
N ARG A 877 4.03 8.07 16.74
CA ARG A 877 4.81 8.58 15.60
C ARG A 877 4.86 10.10 15.52
N ALA A 878 3.83 10.80 16.01
CA ALA A 878 3.81 12.27 16.03
C ALA A 878 4.84 12.87 17.01
N LEU A 879 5.07 12.22 18.16
CA LEU A 879 6.15 12.53 19.12
C LEU A 879 7.54 12.14 18.59
N GLU A 880 7.62 11.36 17.52
CA GLU A 880 8.86 10.99 16.81
C GLU A 880 9.12 11.89 15.58
N GLY A 881 8.34 12.98 15.42
CA GLY A 881 8.55 14.03 14.42
C GLY A 881 7.61 14.02 13.22
N ASP A 882 6.70 13.04 13.08
CA ASP A 882 5.69 13.06 12.00
C ASP A 882 4.43 13.83 12.43
N GLU A 883 4.52 15.17 12.45
CA GLU A 883 3.45 16.06 12.94
C GLU A 883 2.09 15.84 12.26
N ARG A 884 2.07 15.34 11.01
CA ARG A 884 0.85 14.96 10.28
C ARG A 884 -0.02 14.01 11.12
N GLN A 885 0.61 13.15 11.91
CA GLN A 885 -0.04 12.13 12.73
C GLN A 885 -0.61 12.65 14.05
N TRP A 886 -0.57 13.96 14.32
CA TRP A 886 -1.50 14.55 15.28
C TRP A 886 -2.91 14.74 14.69
N TYR A 887 -3.03 14.93 13.37
CA TYR A 887 -4.24 15.44 12.73
C TYR A 887 -5.13 14.32 12.16
N TYR A 888 -6.40 14.32 12.58
CA TYR A 888 -7.44 13.45 12.03
C TYR A 888 -8.16 14.09 10.84
N PHE A 889 -8.35 13.31 9.76
CA PHE A 889 -9.04 13.68 8.53
C PHE A 889 -10.05 12.61 8.08
N SER A 890 -11.33 12.96 8.03
CA SER A 890 -12.43 12.05 7.68
C SER A 890 -12.53 11.74 6.18
N ALA A 891 -13.21 10.66 5.79
CA ALA A 891 -13.49 10.35 4.39
C ALA A 891 -14.44 11.34 3.70
N ALA A 892 -15.06 12.26 4.46
CA ALA A 892 -15.87 13.37 3.96
C ALA A 892 -15.15 14.73 4.04
N ASP A 893 -13.96 14.79 4.64
CA ASP A 893 -13.12 15.99 4.61
C ASP A 893 -12.54 16.14 3.19
N PRO A 894 -12.36 17.36 2.65
CA PRO A 894 -11.98 17.52 1.24
C PRO A 894 -10.54 17.05 0.98
N PRO A 895 -10.20 16.59 -0.25
CA PRO A 895 -8.91 15.96 -0.51
C PRO A 895 -7.72 16.90 -0.28
N ASN A 896 -6.82 16.50 0.61
CA ASN A 896 -5.55 17.19 0.84
C ASN A 896 -4.35 16.25 0.58
N PRO A 897 -4.00 15.99 -0.70
CA PRO A 897 -2.96 15.02 -1.07
C PRO A 897 -1.55 15.40 -0.59
N MET A 898 -1.32 16.65 -0.17
CA MET A 898 -0.05 17.10 0.40
C MET A 898 0.15 16.63 1.85
N ILE A 899 -0.93 16.50 2.63
CA ILE A 899 -0.88 16.05 4.02
C ILE A 899 -1.27 14.57 4.15
N TYR A 900 -2.32 14.11 3.46
CA TYR A 900 -2.82 12.73 3.60
C TYR A 900 -3.53 12.18 2.35
N LYS A 901 -3.61 10.86 2.28
CA LYS A 901 -4.19 10.09 1.18
C LYS A 901 -5.67 9.81 1.43
N GLN A 902 -6.55 10.58 0.77
CA GLN A 902 -8.01 10.50 0.93
C GLN A 902 -8.58 9.08 0.76
N GLY A 903 -8.08 8.31 -0.21
CA GLY A 903 -8.70 7.07 -0.66
C GLY A 903 -10.11 7.28 -1.25
N PHE A 904 -10.78 6.18 -1.58
CA PHE A 904 -12.11 6.16 -2.16
C PHE A 904 -13.13 5.82 -1.06
N ALA A 905 -13.99 6.79 -0.71
CA ALA A 905 -15.00 6.65 0.33
C ALA A 905 -16.07 5.58 -0.03
N VAL A 906 -16.39 4.70 0.92
CA VAL A 906 -17.30 3.56 0.76
C VAL A 906 -18.18 3.35 1.99
N ASP A 907 -19.39 2.82 1.83
CA ASP A 907 -20.33 2.59 2.93
C ASP A 907 -19.75 1.57 3.92
N SER A 908 -19.65 1.91 5.22
CA SER A 908 -19.17 0.99 6.26
C SER A 908 -20.04 -0.29 6.39
N SER A 909 -19.50 -1.44 6.79
CA SER A 909 -18.09 -1.75 7.04
C SER A 909 -17.50 -2.43 5.80
N VAL A 910 -16.38 -1.95 5.25
CA VAL A 910 -15.64 -2.55 4.12
C VAL A 910 -14.35 -3.17 4.64
N ASN A 911 -14.22 -4.48 4.44
CA ASN A 911 -13.24 -5.29 5.15
C ASN A 911 -12.29 -6.02 4.20
N GLY A 912 -12.78 -6.79 3.23
CA GLY A 912 -11.91 -7.49 2.27
C GLY A 912 -11.49 -6.69 1.04
N ILE A 913 -10.30 -6.98 0.51
CA ILE A 913 -9.85 -6.51 -0.82
C ILE A 913 -9.15 -7.63 -1.60
N THR A 914 -9.34 -7.66 -2.92
CA THR A 914 -8.55 -8.51 -3.83
C THR A 914 -8.40 -7.85 -5.20
N GLU A 915 -7.37 -8.24 -5.95
CA GLU A 915 -7.24 -7.90 -7.36
C GLU A 915 -7.89 -8.98 -8.24
N PHE A 916 -8.66 -8.54 -9.23
CA PHE A 916 -9.22 -9.41 -10.26
C PHE A 916 -8.25 -9.50 -11.45
N ARG A 917 -7.84 -10.72 -11.83
CA ARG A 917 -6.71 -10.93 -12.77
C ARG A 917 -7.09 -11.53 -14.13
N GLY A 918 -8.29 -12.06 -14.29
CA GLY A 918 -8.66 -12.86 -15.46
C GLY A 918 -9.25 -12.09 -16.64
N ASN A 919 -9.07 -12.67 -17.84
CA ASN A 919 -9.51 -12.15 -19.13
C ASN A 919 -10.99 -12.46 -19.50
N CYS A 920 -11.77 -13.04 -18.59
CA CYS A 920 -13.22 -13.17 -18.77
C CYS A 920 -13.89 -11.79 -18.93
N PHE A 921 -15.08 -11.76 -19.54
CA PHE A 921 -15.76 -10.54 -19.96
C PHE A 921 -14.89 -9.66 -20.89
N ASN A 922 -14.08 -10.29 -21.76
CA ASN A 922 -13.04 -9.63 -22.56
C ASN A 922 -12.05 -8.79 -21.72
N GLY A 923 -11.71 -9.25 -20.52
CA GLY A 923 -10.71 -8.61 -19.64
C GLY A 923 -11.14 -7.28 -19.02
N GLN A 924 -12.42 -6.90 -19.07
CA GLN A 924 -12.92 -5.65 -18.49
C GLN A 924 -12.60 -5.47 -17.00
N LEU A 925 -12.41 -6.56 -16.25
CA LEU A 925 -12.04 -6.55 -14.84
C LEU A 925 -10.53 -6.82 -14.60
N LYS A 926 -9.71 -7.08 -15.63
CA LYS A 926 -8.29 -7.43 -15.43
C LYS A 926 -7.52 -6.24 -14.85
N GLY A 927 -6.89 -6.47 -13.70
CA GLY A 927 -6.21 -5.43 -12.93
C GLY A 927 -7.16 -4.47 -12.21
N ASP A 928 -8.43 -4.80 -12.03
CA ASP A 928 -9.32 -4.02 -11.14
C ASP A 928 -9.29 -4.59 -9.71
N LEU A 929 -9.64 -3.77 -8.72
CA LEU A 929 -9.74 -4.21 -7.33
C LEU A 929 -11.20 -4.41 -6.94
N LEU A 930 -11.48 -5.51 -6.25
CA LEU A 930 -12.79 -5.78 -5.64
C LEU A 930 -12.68 -5.58 -4.13
N ALA A 931 -13.60 -4.82 -3.55
CA ALA A 931 -13.65 -4.56 -2.11
C ALA A 931 -15.00 -5.01 -1.52
N GLN A 932 -14.98 -5.74 -0.40
CA GLN A 932 -16.17 -6.35 0.19
C GLN A 932 -16.71 -5.54 1.36
N GLN A 933 -17.95 -5.05 1.24
CA GLN A 933 -18.73 -4.55 2.36
C GLN A 933 -19.40 -5.71 3.11
N TRP A 934 -19.24 -5.76 4.43
CA TRP A 934 -19.76 -6.83 5.27
C TRP A 934 -21.29 -7.02 5.10
N ASP A 935 -21.68 -8.24 4.73
CA ASP A 935 -23.06 -8.71 4.44
C ASP A 935 -23.86 -7.84 3.43
N LYS A 936 -23.16 -7.06 2.59
CA LYS A 936 -23.79 -6.12 1.65
C LYS A 936 -23.11 -6.18 0.27
N LYS A 937 -22.58 -5.05 -0.19
CA LYS A 937 -22.08 -4.81 -1.56
C LYS A 937 -20.67 -5.36 -1.74
N THR A 938 -20.36 -5.82 -2.94
CA THR A 938 -18.99 -5.87 -3.45
C THR A 938 -18.80 -4.65 -4.36
N TYR A 939 -17.83 -3.80 -4.04
CA TYR A 939 -17.43 -2.69 -4.89
C TYR A 939 -16.39 -3.13 -5.92
N ARG A 940 -16.39 -2.50 -7.09
CA ARG A 940 -15.32 -2.53 -8.08
C ARG A 940 -14.63 -1.16 -8.06
N LEU A 941 -13.32 -1.18 -7.90
CA LEU A 941 -12.44 -0.05 -8.15
C LEU A 941 -11.76 -0.29 -9.50
N ASP A 942 -12.29 0.37 -10.53
CA ASP A 942 -11.85 0.30 -11.92
C ASP A 942 -10.60 1.17 -12.09
N ARG A 943 -9.43 0.54 -12.26
CA ARG A 943 -8.13 1.22 -12.33
C ARG A 943 -7.75 1.52 -13.79
N PRO A 944 -7.23 2.72 -14.09
CA PRO A 944 -6.71 3.04 -15.43
C PRO A 944 -5.59 2.06 -15.80
N LYS A 945 -5.61 1.57 -17.04
CA LYS A 945 -4.57 0.68 -17.58
C LYS A 945 -3.34 1.51 -18.00
N PRO A 946 -2.13 0.93 -18.10
CA PRO A 946 -0.92 1.67 -18.44
C PRO A 946 -1.07 2.53 -19.71
N GLY A 947 -0.93 3.85 -19.56
CA GLY A 947 -1.10 4.84 -20.63
C GLY A 947 -2.49 5.50 -20.73
N GLU A 948 -3.50 5.04 -19.99
CA GLU A 948 -4.82 5.67 -19.95
C GLU A 948 -4.81 6.98 -19.14
N LYS A 949 -5.36 8.06 -19.72
CA LYS A 949 -5.62 9.34 -19.01
C LYS A 949 -7.04 9.38 -18.43
N ARG A 950 -7.38 8.47 -17.52
CA ARG A 950 -8.64 8.53 -16.75
C ARG A 950 -8.37 8.33 -15.28
N GLN A 951 -9.20 8.94 -14.43
CA GLN A 951 -9.14 8.67 -12.99
C GLN A 951 -9.69 7.28 -12.70
N THR A 952 -9.17 6.65 -11.63
CA THR A 952 -9.74 5.44 -11.04
C THR A 952 -11.18 5.71 -10.61
N THR A 953 -12.13 4.81 -10.93
CA THR A 953 -13.54 5.00 -10.57
C THR A 953 -14.04 3.91 -9.61
N LEU A 954 -14.96 4.28 -8.72
CA LEU A 954 -15.60 3.39 -7.75
C LEU A 954 -17.04 3.09 -8.17
N SER A 955 -17.42 1.82 -8.19
CA SER A 955 -18.77 1.37 -8.55
C SER A 955 -19.20 0.16 -7.70
N VAL A 956 -20.50 -0.17 -7.69
CA VAL A 956 -20.99 -1.41 -7.08
C VAL A 956 -20.99 -2.51 -8.14
N LEU A 957 -20.23 -3.58 -7.92
CA LEU A 957 -20.20 -4.75 -8.81
C LEU A 957 -21.41 -5.66 -8.59
N THR A 958 -21.75 -5.93 -7.32
CA THR A 958 -22.83 -6.87 -6.97
C THR A 958 -23.29 -6.70 -5.52
N GLY A 959 -24.55 -7.05 -5.24
CA GLY A 959 -25.08 -7.22 -3.88
C GLY A 959 -25.19 -8.68 -3.43
N LYS A 960 -24.67 -9.65 -4.22
CA LYS A 960 -24.92 -11.08 -4.02
C LYS A 960 -23.92 -11.78 -3.09
N LEU A 961 -22.65 -11.34 -3.04
CA LEU A 961 -21.57 -12.09 -2.38
C LEU A 961 -21.58 -12.03 -0.85
N LYS A 962 -22.21 -11.01 -0.26
CA LYS A 962 -22.57 -10.89 1.18
C LYS A 962 -21.64 -11.69 2.12
N GLY A 963 -20.44 -11.18 2.38
CA GLY A 963 -19.52 -11.75 3.36
C GLY A 963 -18.61 -10.68 3.93
N LEU A 964 -17.62 -11.07 4.74
CA LEU A 964 -16.70 -10.15 5.42
C LEU A 964 -15.49 -9.81 4.53
N THR A 965 -14.80 -10.82 4.00
CA THR A 965 -13.67 -10.62 3.08
C THR A 965 -13.78 -11.53 1.85
N LEU A 966 -13.01 -11.24 0.80
CA LEU A 966 -13.04 -11.96 -0.47
C LEU A 966 -11.65 -12.28 -1.03
N ASN A 967 -11.60 -13.24 -1.95
CA ASN A 967 -10.41 -13.67 -2.68
C ASN A 967 -10.76 -13.90 -4.16
N TYR A 968 -9.81 -13.65 -5.04
CA TYR A 968 -9.83 -14.19 -6.40
C TYR A 968 -9.50 -15.69 -6.39
N GLY A 969 -10.11 -16.49 -7.25
CA GLY A 969 -9.78 -17.89 -7.48
C GLY A 969 -9.74 -18.26 -8.97
N PRO A 970 -9.26 -19.48 -9.30
CA PRO A 970 -9.24 -20.01 -10.67
C PRO A 970 -10.55 -19.79 -11.44
N GLN A 971 -10.46 -19.66 -12.77
CA GLN A 971 -11.62 -19.54 -13.66
C GLN A 971 -12.44 -18.26 -13.42
N CYS A 972 -11.78 -17.14 -13.13
CA CYS A 972 -12.42 -15.86 -12.82
C CYS A 972 -13.38 -15.87 -11.60
N ALA A 973 -13.26 -16.87 -10.73
CA ALA A 973 -14.14 -16.99 -9.57
C ALA A 973 -13.80 -15.95 -8.49
N VAL A 974 -14.83 -15.48 -7.78
CA VAL A 974 -14.68 -14.66 -6.58
C VAL A 974 -15.25 -15.43 -5.38
N ILE A 975 -14.40 -15.61 -4.37
CA ILE A 975 -14.70 -16.39 -3.17
C ILE A 975 -14.83 -15.44 -1.99
N SER A 976 -16.05 -15.26 -1.50
CA SER A 976 -16.35 -14.50 -0.28
C SER A 976 -16.37 -15.43 0.93
N VAL A 977 -15.87 -14.98 2.07
CA VAL A 977 -16.02 -15.70 3.35
C VAL A 977 -17.01 -14.93 4.22
N ASP A 978 -18.12 -15.59 4.55
CA ASP A 978 -19.27 -14.99 5.24
C ASP A 978 -19.27 -15.36 6.72
N PHE A 979 -18.75 -14.41 7.51
CA PHE A 979 -18.73 -14.41 8.97
C PHE A 979 -20.13 -14.58 9.57
N THR A 980 -21.16 -14.00 8.95
CA THR A 980 -22.52 -13.93 9.50
C THR A 980 -23.27 -15.24 9.29
N ALA A 981 -23.21 -15.83 8.10
CA ALA A 981 -23.93 -17.07 7.79
C ALA A 981 -23.10 -18.36 7.96
N PHE A 982 -21.90 -18.28 8.54
CA PHE A 982 -20.99 -19.42 8.72
C PHE A 982 -20.76 -20.16 7.40
N SER A 983 -20.32 -19.44 6.36
CA SER A 983 -20.15 -20.04 5.03
C SER A 983 -19.02 -19.43 4.20
N ILE A 984 -18.57 -20.20 3.20
CA ILE A 984 -17.81 -19.70 2.05
C ILE A 984 -18.78 -19.61 0.87
N LYS A 985 -18.77 -18.50 0.13
CA LYS A 985 -19.62 -18.25 -1.03
C LYS A 985 -18.76 -18.10 -2.29
N VAL A 986 -18.96 -18.99 -3.26
CA VAL A 986 -18.25 -18.98 -4.54
C VAL A 986 -19.14 -18.39 -5.63
N MET A 987 -18.70 -17.33 -6.29
CA MET A 987 -19.37 -16.69 -7.41
C MET A 987 -18.56 -16.88 -8.70
N ARG A 988 -19.13 -17.58 -9.68
CA ARG A 988 -18.51 -17.86 -11.00
C ARG A 988 -19.00 -16.89 -12.08
N PRO A 989 -18.17 -16.54 -13.08
CA PRO A 989 -18.57 -15.69 -14.20
C PRO A 989 -19.68 -16.36 -15.04
N ASP A 990 -20.51 -15.54 -15.67
CA ASP A 990 -21.55 -15.94 -16.63
C ASP A 990 -21.24 -15.28 -17.99
N ASP A 991 -20.13 -15.68 -18.61
CA ASP A 991 -19.49 -14.96 -19.72
C ASP A 991 -20.18 -15.23 -21.07
N GLU A 992 -20.86 -14.22 -21.61
CA GLU A 992 -21.52 -14.26 -22.92
C GLU A 992 -20.55 -14.28 -24.12
N ALA A 993 -19.29 -13.86 -23.96
CA ALA A 993 -18.28 -13.98 -25.03
C ALA A 993 -17.86 -15.44 -25.22
N ALA A 994 -17.75 -16.20 -24.13
CA ALA A 994 -17.42 -17.63 -24.12
C ALA A 994 -18.41 -18.45 -24.97
N LYS A 995 -19.70 -18.17 -24.79
CA LYS A 995 -20.82 -18.89 -25.42
C LYS A 995 -20.87 -18.67 -26.94
N LYS A 996 -20.44 -17.50 -27.40
CA LYS A 996 -20.47 -17.05 -28.81
C LYS A 996 -19.31 -17.58 -29.65
N THR A 997 -18.32 -18.24 -29.06
CA THR A 997 -17.16 -18.78 -29.78
C THR A 997 -16.98 -20.29 -29.57
N ASP A 998 -16.37 -20.94 -30.54
CA ASP A 998 -15.87 -22.33 -30.43
C ASP A 998 -14.37 -22.39 -30.13
N GLN A 999 -13.67 -21.25 -30.12
CA GLN A 999 -12.24 -21.18 -29.78
C GLN A 999 -12.03 -21.38 -28.27
N PRO A 1000 -10.92 -22.01 -27.86
CA PRO A 1000 -10.55 -22.12 -26.45
C PRO A 1000 -10.12 -20.74 -25.92
N LEU A 1001 -10.70 -20.30 -24.81
CA LEU A 1001 -10.37 -19.03 -24.17
C LEU A 1001 -9.54 -19.31 -22.92
N VAL A 1002 -8.39 -18.65 -22.77
CA VAL A 1002 -7.59 -18.69 -21.54
C VAL A 1002 -7.87 -17.39 -20.78
N TYR A 1003 -8.42 -17.52 -19.57
CA TYR A 1003 -8.78 -16.38 -18.74
C TYR A 1003 -7.70 -16.05 -17.73
N ASP A 1004 -7.21 -17.03 -16.99
CA ASP A 1004 -6.31 -16.78 -15.86
C ASP A 1004 -5.34 -17.92 -15.56
N ILE A 1005 -4.48 -17.65 -14.59
CA ILE A 1005 -3.68 -18.64 -13.89
C ILE A 1005 -3.80 -18.44 -12.39
N ASN A 1006 -3.97 -19.55 -11.67
CA ASN A 1006 -3.77 -19.63 -10.24
C ASN A 1006 -2.64 -20.64 -9.93
N ARG A 1007 -1.57 -20.27 -9.24
CA ARG A 1007 -1.20 -18.93 -8.74
C ARG A 1007 -0.40 -18.14 -9.78
N TRP A 1008 -0.56 -16.81 -9.77
CA TRP A 1008 0.12 -15.90 -10.70
C TRP A 1008 1.61 -15.64 -10.40
N ARG A 1009 2.11 -16.09 -9.24
CA ARG A 1009 3.51 -15.94 -8.83
C ARG A 1009 4.00 -17.13 -8.01
N ALA A 1010 5.22 -17.60 -8.27
CA ALA A 1010 5.83 -18.73 -7.57
C ALA A 1010 7.37 -18.67 -7.58
N SER A 1011 8.02 -19.37 -6.66
CA SER A 1011 9.46 -19.66 -6.76
C SER A 1011 9.75 -20.55 -7.98
N PRO A 1012 10.84 -20.30 -8.74
CA PRO A 1012 11.33 -21.22 -9.78
C PRO A 1012 11.98 -22.49 -9.21
N GLU A 1013 12.28 -22.55 -7.91
CA GLU A 1013 13.15 -23.60 -7.33
C GLU A 1013 12.43 -24.93 -7.06
N TYR A 1014 11.09 -24.94 -7.07
CA TYR A 1014 10.25 -26.12 -6.85
C TYR A 1014 9.30 -26.34 -8.03
N ASP A 1015 8.82 -27.57 -8.20
CA ASP A 1015 7.79 -27.92 -9.17
C ASP A 1015 6.45 -27.27 -8.78
N GLN A 1016 5.83 -26.54 -9.71
CA GLN A 1016 4.65 -25.71 -9.41
C GLN A 1016 3.39 -26.32 -10.00
N THR A 1017 2.49 -26.78 -9.13
CA THR A 1017 1.12 -27.13 -9.53
C THR A 1017 0.34 -25.85 -9.82
N LEU A 1018 -0.20 -25.73 -11.03
CA LEU A 1018 -0.85 -24.52 -11.54
C LEU A 1018 -2.20 -24.88 -12.20
N HIS A 1019 -3.20 -24.05 -11.95
CA HIS A 1019 -4.55 -24.14 -12.52
C HIS A 1019 -4.68 -23.03 -13.56
N ILE A 1020 -4.90 -23.37 -14.82
CA ILE A 1020 -5.15 -22.44 -15.92
C ILE A 1020 -6.65 -22.38 -16.15
N GLY A 1021 -7.31 -21.28 -15.81
CA GLY A 1021 -8.75 -21.09 -16.00
C GLY A 1021 -9.09 -20.55 -17.39
N GLY A 1022 -10.28 -20.86 -17.88
CA GLY A 1022 -10.70 -20.58 -19.25
C GLY A 1022 -12.13 -21.05 -19.57
N ALA A 1023 -12.39 -21.28 -20.85
CA ALA A 1023 -13.63 -21.86 -21.36
C ALA A 1023 -13.41 -22.56 -22.72
N ASN A 1024 -14.34 -23.44 -23.09
CA ASN A 1024 -14.35 -24.19 -24.35
C ASN A 1024 -13.13 -25.13 -24.54
N PHE A 1025 -12.42 -25.50 -23.46
CA PHE A 1025 -11.23 -26.36 -23.56
C PHE A 1025 -11.55 -27.79 -24.04
N ASN A 1026 -12.73 -28.33 -23.71
CA ASN A 1026 -13.23 -29.65 -24.11
C ASN A 1026 -14.22 -29.60 -25.28
N LYS A 1027 -14.66 -28.41 -25.71
CA LYS A 1027 -15.65 -28.22 -26.77
C LYS A 1027 -15.24 -28.95 -28.06
N LYS A 1028 -16.21 -29.64 -28.69
CA LYS A 1028 -16.00 -30.55 -29.85
C LYS A 1028 -15.04 -31.73 -29.57
N GLY A 1029 -14.83 -32.12 -28.31
CA GLY A 1029 -13.96 -33.25 -27.92
C GLY A 1029 -12.46 -32.90 -27.89
N ARG A 1030 -12.15 -31.60 -27.97
CA ARG A 1030 -10.81 -31.02 -27.88
C ARG A 1030 -10.08 -31.42 -26.59
N LYS A 1031 -8.76 -31.57 -26.66
CA LYS A 1031 -7.86 -31.75 -25.51
C LYS A 1031 -6.61 -30.90 -25.67
N ALA A 1032 -6.06 -30.36 -24.58
CA ALA A 1032 -4.77 -29.68 -24.61
C ALA A 1032 -3.65 -30.71 -24.89
N THR A 1033 -2.76 -30.37 -25.82
CA THR A 1033 -1.65 -31.23 -26.27
C THR A 1033 -0.28 -30.66 -25.91
N LYS A 1034 -0.19 -29.35 -25.70
CA LYS A 1034 1.00 -28.66 -25.17
C LYS A 1034 0.56 -27.44 -24.37
N LEU A 1035 1.21 -27.20 -23.23
CA LEU A 1035 1.07 -25.98 -22.45
C LEU A 1035 2.46 -25.42 -22.15
N THR A 1036 2.67 -24.12 -22.36
CA THR A 1036 3.93 -23.44 -22.06
C THR A 1036 3.71 -22.12 -21.32
N ILE A 1037 4.57 -21.82 -20.36
CA ILE A 1037 4.56 -20.61 -19.52
C ILE A 1037 5.93 -19.95 -19.65
N GLY A 1038 6.01 -18.80 -20.32
CA GLY A 1038 7.29 -18.18 -20.68
C GLY A 1038 8.18 -19.09 -21.54
N GLY A 1039 7.57 -19.89 -22.43
CA GLY A 1039 8.24 -20.88 -23.28
C GLY A 1039 8.59 -22.22 -22.59
N ARG A 1040 8.62 -22.29 -21.25
CA ARG A 1040 8.87 -23.53 -20.50
C ARG A 1040 7.62 -24.41 -20.46
N THR A 1041 7.75 -25.71 -20.73
CA THR A 1041 6.62 -26.65 -20.76
C THR A 1041 6.00 -26.83 -19.37
N CYS A 1042 4.67 -26.86 -19.29
CA CYS A 1042 3.92 -27.28 -18.10
C CYS A 1042 3.27 -28.64 -18.39
N ASP A 1043 3.56 -29.65 -17.58
CA ASP A 1043 3.02 -31.00 -17.74
C ASP A 1043 1.52 -31.01 -17.42
N ILE A 1044 0.67 -31.08 -18.44
CA ILE A 1044 -0.78 -31.22 -18.28
C ILE A 1044 -1.08 -32.52 -17.51
N LYS A 1045 -1.79 -32.42 -16.37
CA LYS A 1045 -2.18 -33.57 -15.54
C LYS A 1045 -3.68 -33.87 -15.66
N THR A 1046 -4.55 -32.86 -15.63
CA THR A 1046 -6.01 -33.00 -15.83
C THR A 1046 -6.63 -31.78 -16.52
N GLN A 1047 -7.83 -31.95 -17.10
CA GLN A 1047 -8.55 -30.91 -17.85
C GLN A 1047 -10.08 -31.08 -17.73
N SER A 1048 -10.80 -29.98 -17.50
CA SER A 1048 -12.24 -29.81 -17.75
C SER A 1048 -12.47 -28.84 -18.92
N ASP A 1049 -13.71 -28.42 -19.20
CA ASP A 1049 -13.96 -27.38 -20.22
C ASP A 1049 -13.50 -25.98 -19.77
N GLY A 1050 -13.41 -25.74 -18.45
CA GLY A 1050 -13.06 -24.45 -17.86
C GLY A 1050 -11.69 -24.39 -17.16
N GLU A 1051 -11.01 -25.51 -16.91
CA GLU A 1051 -9.74 -25.53 -16.18
C GLU A 1051 -8.78 -26.61 -16.69
N ILE A 1052 -7.50 -26.27 -16.84
CA ILE A 1052 -6.40 -27.22 -17.04
C ILE A 1052 -5.49 -27.17 -15.80
N ARG A 1053 -5.26 -28.31 -15.16
CA ARG A 1053 -4.24 -28.43 -14.09
C ARG A 1053 -2.96 -29.00 -14.68
N CYS A 1054 -1.85 -28.31 -14.49
CA CYS A 1054 -0.54 -28.74 -14.95
C CYS A 1054 0.53 -28.58 -13.85
N VAL A 1055 1.67 -29.25 -14.00
CA VAL A 1055 2.86 -29.05 -13.17
C VAL A 1055 3.95 -28.40 -14.02
N LEU A 1056 4.34 -27.19 -13.67
CA LEU A 1056 5.46 -26.47 -14.28
C LEU A 1056 6.73 -26.89 -13.53
N PRO A 1057 7.68 -27.61 -14.17
CA PRO A 1057 8.87 -28.08 -13.47
C PRO A 1057 9.73 -26.94 -12.93
N SER A 1058 10.40 -27.22 -11.82
CA SER A 1058 11.50 -26.42 -11.27
C SER A 1058 12.52 -26.04 -12.36
N ALA A 1059 13.15 -24.88 -12.20
CA ALA A 1059 14.16 -24.35 -13.12
C ALA A 1059 15.55 -24.39 -12.47
N ALA A 1060 16.59 -24.57 -13.29
CA ALA A 1060 17.95 -24.38 -12.81
C ALA A 1060 18.17 -22.92 -12.37
N LYS A 1061 19.08 -22.69 -11.42
CA LYS A 1061 19.33 -21.36 -10.84
C LYS A 1061 19.86 -20.39 -11.91
N GLY A 1062 18.98 -19.50 -12.39
CA GLY A 1062 19.24 -18.55 -13.47
C GLY A 1062 18.51 -18.86 -14.79
N ASP A 1063 17.97 -20.07 -14.95
CA ASP A 1063 17.30 -20.57 -16.16
C ASP A 1063 15.76 -20.36 -16.13
N PHE A 1064 15.32 -19.25 -15.53
CA PHE A 1064 13.91 -18.87 -15.48
C PHE A 1064 13.72 -17.45 -16.05
N PRO A 1065 12.74 -17.23 -16.93
CA PRO A 1065 12.52 -15.92 -17.50
C PRO A 1065 11.97 -14.97 -16.44
N ARG A 1066 12.72 -13.88 -16.19
CA ARG A 1066 12.38 -12.83 -15.23
C ARG A 1066 11.14 -12.05 -15.68
N GLY A 1067 10.47 -11.37 -14.74
CA GLY A 1067 9.27 -10.56 -15.01
C GLY A 1067 8.05 -11.39 -15.45
N PHE A 1068 6.95 -10.72 -15.81
CA PHE A 1068 5.75 -11.40 -16.29
C PHE A 1068 5.95 -12.15 -17.62
N GLN A 1069 5.22 -13.26 -17.73
CA GLN A 1069 5.23 -14.26 -18.80
C GLN A 1069 3.82 -14.47 -19.35
N ALA A 1070 3.75 -14.72 -20.66
CA ALA A 1070 2.54 -15.22 -21.30
C ALA A 1070 2.36 -16.74 -21.12
N ILE A 1071 1.13 -17.21 -21.30
CA ILE A 1071 0.74 -18.62 -21.33
C ILE A 1071 0.23 -18.96 -22.73
N ASP A 1072 0.75 -20.05 -23.29
CA ASP A 1072 0.27 -20.64 -24.54
C ASP A 1072 -0.27 -22.05 -24.30
N VAL A 1073 -1.46 -22.32 -24.81
CA VAL A 1073 -2.08 -23.65 -24.83
C VAL A 1073 -2.34 -24.04 -26.28
N SER A 1074 -1.79 -25.17 -26.73
CA SER A 1074 -2.11 -25.78 -28.03
C SER A 1074 -3.01 -27.00 -27.82
N PHE A 1075 -3.96 -27.20 -28.72
CA PHE A 1075 -4.99 -28.23 -28.59
C PHE A 1075 -5.01 -29.23 -29.76
N SER A 1076 -5.67 -30.37 -29.55
CA SER A 1076 -5.73 -31.52 -30.46
C SER A 1076 -6.45 -31.28 -31.78
N ASP A 1077 -7.24 -30.21 -31.89
CA ASP A 1077 -7.91 -29.76 -33.12
C ASP A 1077 -7.12 -28.66 -33.86
N GLY A 1078 -5.89 -28.37 -33.43
CA GLY A 1078 -5.04 -27.32 -34.00
C GLY A 1078 -5.33 -25.91 -33.48
N THR A 1079 -6.38 -25.73 -32.67
CA THR A 1079 -6.67 -24.42 -32.05
C THR A 1079 -5.64 -24.09 -30.95
N LYS A 1080 -5.59 -22.80 -30.58
CA LYS A 1080 -4.69 -22.28 -29.55
C LYS A 1080 -5.44 -21.31 -28.64
N GLY A 1081 -5.12 -21.37 -27.34
CA GLY A 1081 -5.48 -20.37 -26.35
C GLY A 1081 -4.21 -19.63 -25.89
N HIS A 1082 -4.34 -18.35 -25.58
CA HIS A 1082 -3.21 -17.48 -25.21
C HIS A 1082 -3.62 -16.47 -24.13
N LEU A 1083 -2.69 -16.12 -23.24
CA LEU A 1083 -2.88 -15.09 -22.20
C LEU A 1083 -1.58 -14.35 -21.90
N ASP A 1084 -1.52 -13.06 -22.25
CA ASP A 1084 -0.43 -12.13 -21.88
C ASP A 1084 -0.42 -11.78 -20.39
N ASP A 1085 0.77 -11.43 -19.89
CA ASP A 1085 1.04 -10.94 -18.52
C ASP A 1085 0.29 -11.73 -17.44
N ALA A 1086 0.52 -13.04 -17.41
CA ALA A 1086 -0.24 -13.98 -16.59
C ALA A 1086 0.52 -14.45 -15.36
N PHE A 1087 1.81 -14.77 -15.51
CA PHE A 1087 2.61 -15.45 -14.50
C PHE A 1087 3.99 -14.79 -14.33
N ILE A 1088 4.48 -14.65 -13.09
CA ILE A 1088 5.84 -14.18 -12.79
C ILE A 1088 6.61 -15.17 -11.92
N TYR A 1089 7.83 -15.52 -12.35
CA TYR A 1089 8.79 -16.22 -11.50
C TYR A 1089 9.36 -15.24 -10.48
N LEU A 1090 9.24 -15.57 -9.19
CA LEU A 1090 9.80 -14.78 -8.10
C LEU A 1090 11.33 -14.93 -8.07
N LYS A 1091 12.05 -13.83 -7.89
CA LYS A 1091 13.53 -13.82 -7.80
C LYS A 1091 13.93 -14.58 -6.53
N PRO A 1092 14.65 -15.72 -6.59
CA PRO A 1092 15.14 -16.38 -5.39
C PRO A 1092 16.08 -15.43 -4.64
N GLY A 1093 15.62 -14.93 -3.50
CA GLY A 1093 16.30 -13.85 -2.78
C GLY A 1093 17.66 -14.28 -2.25
N MET A 1094 18.58 -13.33 -2.08
CA MET A 1094 19.93 -13.57 -1.55
C MET A 1094 19.97 -13.85 -0.03
N GLY A 1095 18.84 -14.30 0.53
CA GLY A 1095 18.62 -14.66 1.95
C GLY A 1095 17.73 -15.89 2.09
N LEU A 1096 17.88 -16.88 1.20
CA LEU A 1096 17.16 -18.16 1.29
C LEU A 1096 17.49 -18.90 2.59
N GLU A 1097 16.46 -19.50 3.20
CA GLU A 1097 16.54 -20.19 4.50
C GLU A 1097 17.23 -21.57 4.44
N SER A 1098 18.01 -21.85 3.38
CA SER A 1098 18.58 -23.17 3.04
C SER A 1098 19.63 -23.73 4.00
N ASN A 1099 19.81 -23.11 5.17
CA ASN A 1099 20.73 -23.50 6.24
C ASN A 1099 20.05 -23.60 7.63
N ARG A 1100 18.72 -23.44 7.74
CA ARG A 1100 17.99 -23.58 9.02
C ARG A 1100 17.39 -24.97 9.26
N ASP A 1101 16.83 -25.63 8.25
CA ASP A 1101 16.27 -27.00 8.39
C ASP A 1101 17.34 -28.12 8.35
N THR A 1102 18.63 -27.79 8.43
CA THR A 1102 19.76 -28.74 8.45
C THR A 1102 20.52 -28.77 9.78
N LYS A 1103 20.02 -28.08 10.82
CA LYS A 1103 20.62 -28.06 12.17
C LYS A 1103 19.56 -28.08 13.28
N ASP A 1104 18.87 -29.20 13.41
CA ASP A 1104 18.32 -29.70 14.67
C ASP A 1104 18.24 -31.24 14.55
N GLY A 1105 19.03 -31.95 15.37
CA GLY A 1105 19.19 -33.41 15.36
C GLY A 1105 20.08 -33.90 16.49
#